data_AF-A0A7J6RF73-F1
#
_entry.id   AF-A0A7J6RF73-F1
#
_cell.length_a   1.000
_cell.length_b   1.000
_cell.length_c   1.000
_cell.angle_alpha   90.00
_cell.angle_beta   90.00
_cell.angle_gamma   90.00
#
_symmetry.space_group_name_H-M   'P 1'
#
loop_
_entity.id
_entity.type
_entity.pdbx_description
1 polymer ?
#
loop_
_entity_poly.entity_id
_entity_poly.type
_entity_poly.pdbx_seq_one_letter_code
_entity_poly.pdbx_strand_id
1 'polypeptide(L)'
;MMAPLSQPSLSPQGCLALMAAEGLFLLVLQFDTKHFSDFAARKMCHSLSGLMMLFLPPQYLLCRLYVYAVVIVGLVMTWQLVPALPKWRFGDFGDIGITVYLVIVGFWFYSEYPVAVLAPIFFADPSGAVIGKWASRNLPKYNPTWVGKKTVIGSLAVFVVTFLTLYRPLAFMPRLLTSLATMLVEGFGGKFDNLYIALLRIMEHFETACEVGAPLGNPSSRNSSGACAVALYGVRDAVIRLCDLVDDSFYPIITSIVMEVPTIPEIQLPITTCLAIMAIEGLFLLMLQFDEKHISLFAARKLCHAGSGFAMLFLTPHLFVNRLYIYGVVVLSLAMTWSLIPGIPNWRFGAYEDPGITIYLLVVGFWYFMELPIAVLAPVFFADPAGAVVGKWASANIPGFNPPWIGKKTVLGSAAVFAVAFVSLHTPTSLLPRLLVSLVIAVAEALGSSFSTKAMMTTVSLVPDVDLPVPVGVFLMALEGVFLLVLQFDKQHISNFAARKLCHAGTGLLMLCLNSKYILNRLFIYALVVVSLTMTWELTPKLPNWRFGIYGDVGITIYLLVVGFWYYMQLPVVVLAPVFFADPAGAVVGRWATRNIPEFNPPWVGSKTVLGSAAVLIIAFFTLHSPVGLLSRVLVAVIVAMVEAIGGKYDNLCITAVVLTAWWALTDA
;
A
#
# COMPACT_ATOMS: atom_id res chain seq x y z
N MET A 1 -5.73 -33.04 8.82
CA MET A 1 -4.39 -32.48 9.05
C MET A 1 -3.36 -33.42 8.45
N MET A 2 -2.72 -33.06 7.33
CA MET A 2 -1.51 -33.77 6.88
C MET A 2 -0.34 -33.24 7.71
N ALA A 3 0.49 -34.12 8.25
CA ALA A 3 1.71 -33.71 8.94
C ALA A 3 2.55 -32.81 8.01
N PRO A 4 3.17 -31.72 8.51
CA PRO A 4 4.05 -30.91 7.68
C PRO A 4 5.11 -31.83 7.10
N LEU A 5 5.28 -31.80 5.79
CA LEU A 5 6.37 -32.49 5.09
C LEU A 5 7.68 -31.97 5.68
N SER A 6 8.22 -32.67 6.67
CA SER A 6 9.55 -32.40 7.20
C SER A 6 10.51 -32.54 6.02
N GLN A 7 11.28 -31.48 5.73
CA GLN A 7 12.34 -31.59 4.73
C GLN A 7 13.17 -32.85 5.06
N PRO A 8 13.44 -33.72 4.08
CA PRO A 8 14.23 -34.91 4.33
C PRO A 8 15.57 -34.47 4.92
N SER A 9 15.84 -34.87 6.15
CA SER A 9 17.07 -34.49 6.85
C SER A 9 18.23 -35.27 6.24
N LEU A 10 19.00 -34.62 5.35
CA LEU A 10 20.26 -35.19 4.89
C LEU A 10 21.23 -35.31 6.07
N SER A 11 21.94 -36.43 6.13
CA SER A 11 23.08 -36.57 7.03
C SER A 11 24.18 -35.59 6.60
N PRO A 12 25.12 -35.22 7.50
CA PRO A 12 26.28 -34.41 7.11
C PRO A 12 27.05 -34.96 5.91
N GLN A 13 27.17 -36.29 5.79
CA GLN A 13 27.76 -36.97 4.63
C GLN A 13 26.90 -36.79 3.37
N GLY A 14 25.58 -36.85 3.50
CA GLY A 14 24.65 -36.56 2.41
C GLY A 14 24.77 -35.12 1.91
N CYS A 15 24.91 -34.15 2.81
CA CYS A 15 25.17 -32.76 2.45
C CYS A 15 26.50 -32.60 1.69
N LEU A 16 27.58 -33.22 2.17
CA LEU A 16 28.89 -33.20 1.51
C LEU A 16 28.84 -33.79 0.10
N ALA A 17 28.19 -34.95 -0.06
CA ALA A 17 28.01 -35.58 -1.36
C ALA A 17 27.22 -34.69 -2.32
N LEU A 18 26.16 -34.04 -1.83
CA LEU A 18 25.34 -33.13 -2.62
C LEU A 18 26.10 -31.87 -3.05
N MET A 19 26.84 -31.23 -2.13
CA MET A 19 27.68 -30.06 -2.42
C MET A 19 28.79 -30.39 -3.43
N ALA A 20 29.40 -31.59 -3.33
CA ALA A 20 30.40 -32.06 -4.28
C ALA A 20 29.78 -32.33 -5.66
N ALA A 21 28.60 -32.96 -5.70
CA ALA A 21 27.86 -33.19 -6.94
C ALA A 21 27.46 -31.88 -7.62
N GLU A 22 26.98 -30.90 -6.85
CA GLU A 22 26.65 -29.57 -7.35
C GLU A 22 27.89 -28.83 -7.87
N GLY A 23 29.01 -28.87 -7.14
CA GLY A 23 30.27 -28.29 -7.60
C GLY A 23 30.73 -28.88 -8.92
N LEU A 24 30.73 -30.22 -9.05
CA LEU A 24 31.07 -30.90 -10.31
C LEU A 24 30.11 -30.52 -11.43
N PHE A 25 28.81 -30.47 -11.14
CA PHE A 25 27.78 -30.09 -12.10
C PHE A 25 27.97 -28.67 -12.63
N LEU A 26 28.24 -27.70 -11.75
CA LEU A 26 28.54 -26.31 -12.13
C LEU A 26 29.81 -26.22 -12.98
N LEU A 27 30.85 -26.98 -12.66
CA LEU A 27 32.07 -27.04 -13.47
C LEU A 27 31.80 -27.62 -14.86
N VAL A 28 31.04 -28.72 -14.95
CA VAL A 28 30.65 -29.31 -16.25
C VAL A 28 29.88 -28.31 -17.09
N LEU A 29 28.86 -27.65 -16.53
CA LEU A 29 28.09 -26.65 -17.28
C LEU A 29 28.92 -25.43 -17.69
N GLN A 30 29.88 -24.99 -16.85
CA GLN A 30 30.73 -23.85 -17.14
C GLN A 30 31.75 -24.14 -18.24
N PHE A 31 32.25 -25.38 -18.36
CA PHE A 31 33.35 -25.71 -19.29
C PHE A 31 32.95 -26.56 -20.50
N ASP A 32 31.86 -27.34 -20.43
CA ASP A 32 31.39 -28.15 -21.55
C ASP A 32 30.56 -27.33 -22.53
N THR A 33 31.25 -26.62 -23.42
CA THR A 33 30.63 -25.85 -24.51
C THR A 33 30.19 -26.72 -25.68
N LYS A 34 30.65 -27.98 -25.74
CA LYS A 34 30.36 -28.90 -26.84
C LYS A 34 28.95 -29.48 -26.72
N HIS A 35 28.54 -29.88 -25.52
CA HIS A 35 27.26 -30.55 -25.31
C HIS A 35 26.15 -29.60 -24.84
N PHE A 36 26.49 -28.48 -24.20
CA PHE A 36 25.52 -27.53 -23.69
C PHE A 36 25.66 -26.16 -24.35
N SER A 37 24.60 -25.66 -24.98
CA SER A 37 24.50 -24.24 -25.37
C SER A 37 24.47 -23.34 -24.14
N ASP A 38 24.92 -22.08 -24.25
CA ASP A 38 24.90 -21.13 -23.12
C ASP A 38 23.49 -20.96 -22.52
N PHE A 39 22.47 -20.97 -23.37
CA PHE A 39 21.08 -20.97 -22.91
C PHE A 39 20.73 -22.19 -22.07
N ALA A 40 21.10 -23.40 -22.53
CA ALA A 40 20.84 -24.64 -21.82
C ALA A 40 21.62 -24.70 -20.50
N ALA A 41 22.92 -24.36 -20.54
CA ALA A 41 23.78 -24.31 -19.36
C ALA A 41 23.23 -23.34 -18.31
N ARG A 42 22.83 -22.13 -18.69
CA ARG A 42 22.20 -21.15 -17.80
C ARG A 42 20.93 -21.70 -17.14
N LYS A 43 20.01 -22.26 -17.92
CA LYS A 43 18.72 -22.72 -17.38
C LYS A 43 18.85 -24.00 -16.56
N MET A 44 19.73 -24.92 -16.94
CA MET A 44 20.07 -26.10 -16.14
C MET A 44 20.79 -25.71 -14.84
N CYS A 45 21.73 -24.76 -14.89
CA CYS A 45 22.36 -24.21 -13.69
C CYS A 45 21.29 -23.67 -12.75
N HIS A 46 20.41 -22.79 -13.23
CA HIS A 46 19.36 -22.19 -12.40
C HIS A 46 18.45 -23.27 -11.76
N SER A 47 17.89 -24.20 -12.55
CA SER A 47 16.92 -25.16 -12.02
C SER A 47 17.53 -26.29 -11.21
N LEU A 48 18.65 -26.87 -11.65
CA LEU A 48 19.26 -28.03 -10.99
C LEU A 48 20.11 -27.62 -9.77
N SER A 49 20.83 -26.48 -9.83
CA SER A 49 21.46 -25.91 -8.63
C SER A 49 20.39 -25.56 -7.60
N GLY A 50 19.30 -24.89 -8.02
CA GLY A 50 18.17 -24.63 -7.14
C GLY A 50 17.56 -25.90 -6.53
N LEU A 51 17.38 -26.96 -7.32
CA LEU A 51 16.94 -28.27 -6.82
C LEU A 51 17.88 -28.85 -5.77
N MET A 52 19.20 -28.81 -5.99
CA MET A 52 20.18 -29.29 -5.02
C MET A 52 20.17 -28.45 -3.75
N MET A 53 20.08 -27.12 -3.88
CA MET A 53 19.95 -26.20 -2.74
C MET A 53 18.68 -26.43 -1.91
N LEU A 54 17.57 -26.89 -2.51
CA LEU A 54 16.35 -27.25 -1.77
C LEU A 54 16.55 -28.38 -0.75
N PHE A 55 17.55 -29.24 -0.98
CA PHE A 55 17.88 -30.34 -0.08
C PHE A 55 18.98 -29.98 0.93
N LEU A 56 19.64 -28.83 0.78
CA LEU A 56 20.64 -28.38 1.75
C LEU A 56 19.96 -27.76 2.98
N PRO A 57 20.13 -28.34 4.19
CA PRO A 57 19.55 -27.80 5.42
C PRO A 57 20.27 -26.50 5.79
N PRO A 58 19.57 -25.35 5.81
CA PRO A 58 20.20 -24.07 6.10
C PRO A 58 20.65 -23.95 7.57
N GLN A 59 20.23 -24.88 8.44
CA GLN A 59 20.67 -24.97 9.83
C GLN A 59 22.11 -25.48 9.98
N TYR A 60 22.66 -26.14 8.94
CA TYR A 60 24.04 -26.61 8.97
C TYR A 60 24.98 -25.51 8.47
N LEU A 61 25.90 -25.09 9.34
CA LEU A 61 26.91 -24.06 9.03
C LEU A 61 27.66 -24.37 7.73
N LEU A 62 28.03 -25.64 7.52
CA LEU A 62 28.75 -26.04 6.31
C LEU A 62 27.93 -25.82 5.02
N CYS A 63 26.62 -26.08 5.06
CA CYS A 63 25.73 -25.83 3.92
C CYS A 63 25.61 -24.31 3.64
N ARG A 64 25.52 -23.48 4.69
CA ARG A 64 25.50 -22.02 4.54
C ARG A 64 26.81 -21.50 3.93
N LEU A 65 27.96 -21.94 4.45
CA LEU A 65 29.26 -21.54 3.93
C LEU A 65 29.43 -21.93 2.46
N TYR A 66 28.95 -23.12 2.08
CA TYR A 66 28.94 -23.54 0.67
C TYR A 66 28.07 -22.64 -0.20
N VAL A 67 26.83 -22.37 0.21
CA VAL A 67 25.94 -21.47 -0.55
C VAL A 67 26.51 -20.07 -0.64
N TYR A 68 27.14 -19.54 0.41
CA TYR A 68 27.83 -18.25 0.36
C TYR A 68 28.99 -18.26 -0.62
N ALA A 69 29.76 -19.34 -0.69
CA ALA A 69 30.82 -19.47 -1.68
C ALA A 69 30.24 -19.45 -3.11
N VAL A 70 29.14 -20.17 -3.37
CA VAL A 70 28.43 -20.14 -4.67
C VAL A 70 27.92 -18.73 -4.99
N VAL A 71 27.31 -18.04 -4.03
CA VAL A 71 26.82 -16.66 -4.18
C VAL A 71 27.96 -15.70 -4.49
N ILE A 72 29.06 -15.73 -3.72
CA ILE A 72 30.21 -14.85 -3.90
C ILE A 72 30.86 -15.10 -5.26
N VAL A 73 31.15 -16.36 -5.60
CA VAL A 73 31.75 -16.72 -6.89
C VAL A 73 30.82 -16.30 -8.04
N GLY A 74 29.53 -16.58 -7.94
CA GLY A 74 28.54 -16.20 -8.94
C GLY A 74 28.48 -14.69 -9.16
N LEU A 75 28.54 -13.88 -8.09
CA LEU A 75 28.58 -12.43 -8.18
C LEU A 75 29.90 -11.92 -8.78
N VAL A 76 31.04 -12.43 -8.33
CA VAL A 76 32.36 -12.10 -8.86
C VAL A 76 32.43 -12.38 -10.36
N MET A 77 31.89 -13.51 -10.82
CA MET A 77 31.88 -13.89 -12.22
C MET A 77 30.85 -13.10 -13.05
N THR A 78 29.65 -12.86 -12.53
CA THR A 78 28.60 -12.07 -13.20
C THR A 78 29.04 -10.63 -13.47
N TRP A 79 29.81 -10.05 -12.54
CA TRP A 79 30.33 -8.68 -12.65
C TRP A 79 31.78 -8.61 -13.13
N GLN A 80 32.37 -9.75 -13.52
CA GLN A 80 33.76 -9.87 -13.98
C GLN A 80 34.77 -9.12 -13.10
N LEU A 81 34.61 -9.21 -11.77
CA LEU A 81 35.47 -8.50 -10.82
C LEU A 81 36.92 -9.02 -10.82
N VAL A 82 37.13 -10.23 -11.37
CA VAL A 82 38.45 -10.82 -11.59
C VAL A 82 38.61 -11.12 -13.09
N PRO A 83 39.25 -10.22 -13.87
CA PRO A 83 39.35 -10.34 -15.32
C PRO A 83 40.07 -11.62 -15.82
N ALA A 84 40.87 -12.26 -14.97
CA ALA A 84 41.58 -13.49 -15.29
C ALA A 84 40.67 -14.74 -15.32
N LEU A 85 39.44 -14.65 -14.79
CA LEU A 85 38.50 -15.76 -14.80
C LEU A 85 37.83 -15.92 -16.17
N PRO A 86 37.45 -17.15 -16.57
CA PRO A 86 36.72 -17.37 -17.81
C PRO A 86 35.38 -16.65 -17.79
N LYS A 87 34.88 -16.29 -18.98
CA LYS A 87 33.56 -15.65 -19.13
C LYS A 87 32.49 -16.51 -18.47
N TRP A 88 31.71 -15.90 -17.58
CA TRP A 88 30.58 -16.55 -16.93
C TRP A 88 29.53 -16.96 -17.96
N ARG A 89 29.18 -18.25 -18.01
CA ARG A 89 28.19 -18.76 -18.99
C ARG A 89 26.76 -18.69 -18.47
N PHE A 90 26.58 -18.56 -17.17
CA PHE A 90 25.25 -18.59 -16.56
C PHE A 90 24.55 -17.23 -16.58
N GLY A 91 25.24 -16.16 -16.98
CA GLY A 91 24.69 -14.80 -17.05
C GLY A 91 25.43 -13.90 -18.01
N ASP A 92 24.75 -12.84 -18.44
CA ASP A 92 25.42 -11.73 -19.13
C ASP A 92 26.23 -10.89 -18.13
N PHE A 93 27.17 -10.07 -18.63
CA PHE A 93 27.89 -9.12 -17.77
C PHE A 93 26.89 -8.16 -17.10
N GLY A 94 26.95 -8.07 -15.77
CA GLY A 94 26.03 -7.24 -15.00
C GLY A 94 24.57 -7.72 -15.06
N ASP A 95 24.34 -9.03 -15.19
CA ASP A 95 22.99 -9.59 -15.16
C ASP A 95 22.33 -9.37 -13.78
N ILE A 96 21.45 -8.37 -13.73
CA ILE A 96 20.72 -7.95 -12.53
C ILE A 96 19.83 -9.09 -12.01
N GLY A 97 19.20 -9.88 -12.90
CA GLY A 97 18.28 -10.94 -12.49
C GLY A 97 19.00 -12.06 -11.74
N ILE A 98 20.24 -12.38 -12.15
CA ILE A 98 21.11 -13.35 -11.45
C ILE A 98 21.65 -12.75 -10.15
N THR A 99 22.05 -11.48 -10.18
CA THR A 99 22.53 -10.78 -8.98
C THR A 99 21.48 -10.83 -7.87
N VAL A 100 20.23 -10.46 -8.19
CA VAL A 100 19.12 -10.48 -7.23
C VAL A 100 18.81 -11.90 -6.76
N TYR A 101 18.78 -12.87 -7.68
CA TYR A 101 18.62 -14.29 -7.34
C TYR A 101 19.64 -14.76 -6.29
N LEU A 102 20.95 -14.51 -6.52
CA LEU A 102 22.02 -14.94 -5.62
C LEU A 102 21.92 -14.27 -4.25
N VAL A 103 21.57 -12.97 -4.21
CA VAL A 103 21.38 -12.24 -2.95
C VAL A 103 20.21 -12.80 -2.14
N ILE A 104 19.07 -13.08 -2.78
CA ILE A 104 17.89 -13.64 -2.12
C ILE A 104 18.22 -15.02 -1.53
N VAL A 105 18.85 -15.90 -2.31
CA VAL A 105 19.23 -17.24 -1.85
C VAL A 105 20.22 -17.16 -0.68
N GLY A 106 21.25 -16.32 -0.78
CA GLY A 106 22.23 -16.11 0.29
C GLY A 106 21.58 -15.59 1.57
N PHE A 107 20.69 -14.60 1.46
CA PHE A 107 19.94 -14.07 2.60
C PHE A 107 19.02 -15.12 3.26
N TRP A 108 18.41 -15.99 2.46
CA TRP A 108 17.53 -17.05 2.97
C TRP A 108 18.29 -18.09 3.79
N PHE A 109 19.48 -18.49 3.31
CA PHE A 109 20.38 -19.36 4.06
C PHE A 109 20.94 -18.69 5.31
N TYR A 110 21.23 -17.38 5.25
CA TYR A 110 21.65 -16.60 6.42
C TYR A 110 20.60 -16.57 7.52
N SER A 111 19.34 -16.43 7.13
CA SER A 111 18.21 -16.38 8.05
C SER A 111 17.74 -17.75 8.53
N GLU A 112 18.39 -18.83 8.07
CA GLU A 112 18.02 -20.23 8.36
C GLU A 112 16.57 -20.60 7.98
N TYR A 113 15.97 -19.87 7.03
CA TYR A 113 14.58 -20.09 6.61
C TYR A 113 14.42 -21.32 5.70
N PRO A 114 13.25 -21.98 5.70
CA PRO A 114 13.00 -23.12 4.81
C PRO A 114 13.19 -22.75 3.34
N VAL A 115 14.21 -23.33 2.70
CA VAL A 115 14.59 -23.02 1.31
C VAL A 115 13.48 -23.40 0.33
N ALA A 116 12.62 -24.34 0.70
CA ALA A 116 11.48 -24.75 -0.12
C ALA A 116 10.47 -23.63 -0.42
N VAL A 117 10.45 -22.55 0.35
CA VAL A 117 9.68 -21.34 0.03
C VAL A 117 10.12 -20.73 -1.31
N LEU A 118 11.41 -20.85 -1.65
CA LEU A 118 12.02 -20.32 -2.87
C LEU A 118 11.87 -21.25 -4.09
N ALA A 119 11.24 -22.43 -3.96
CA ALA A 119 11.12 -23.40 -5.05
C ALA A 119 10.57 -22.80 -6.36
N PRO A 120 9.55 -21.92 -6.35
CA PRO A 120 9.09 -21.29 -7.59
C PRO A 120 10.14 -20.43 -8.30
N ILE A 121 11.09 -19.82 -7.57
CA ILE A 121 12.18 -19.05 -8.18
C ILE A 121 13.08 -20.00 -8.98
N PHE A 122 13.42 -21.16 -8.41
CA PHE A 122 14.31 -22.14 -9.04
C PHE A 122 13.72 -22.77 -10.30
N PHE A 123 12.40 -22.96 -10.35
CA PHE A 123 11.78 -23.75 -11.41
C PHE A 123 10.95 -22.95 -12.40
N ALA A 124 10.27 -21.88 -11.97
CA ALA A 124 9.26 -21.23 -12.80
C ALA A 124 9.90 -20.46 -13.96
N ASP A 125 10.89 -19.59 -13.73
CA ASP A 125 11.60 -18.87 -14.82
C ASP A 125 12.32 -19.82 -15.79
N PRO A 126 13.09 -20.84 -15.33
CA PRO A 126 13.70 -21.79 -16.26
C PRO A 126 12.70 -22.55 -17.11
N SER A 127 11.59 -23.00 -16.51
CA SER A 127 10.55 -23.73 -17.23
C SER A 127 9.87 -22.84 -18.26
N GLY A 128 9.51 -21.61 -17.89
CA GLY A 128 8.92 -20.64 -18.82
C GLY A 128 9.82 -20.33 -20.01
N ALA A 129 11.12 -20.16 -19.77
CA ALA A 129 12.08 -19.91 -20.83
C ALA A 129 12.30 -21.12 -21.76
N VAL A 130 12.46 -22.33 -21.20
CA VAL A 130 12.69 -23.55 -21.98
C VAL A 130 11.47 -23.92 -22.80
N ILE A 131 10.30 -24.00 -22.16
CA ILE A 131 9.04 -24.36 -22.81
C ILE A 131 8.62 -23.28 -23.81
N GLY A 132 8.76 -22.00 -23.44
CA GLY A 132 8.48 -20.88 -24.37
C GLY A 132 9.37 -20.94 -25.61
N LYS A 133 10.68 -21.18 -25.45
CA LYS A 133 11.61 -21.30 -26.60
C LYS A 133 11.30 -22.52 -27.47
N TRP A 134 10.96 -23.66 -26.87
CA TRP A 134 10.53 -24.84 -27.60
C TRP A 134 9.22 -24.58 -28.36
N ALA A 135 8.23 -23.98 -27.72
CA ALA A 135 6.93 -23.69 -28.32
C ALA A 135 7.02 -22.64 -29.43
N SER A 136 7.88 -21.62 -29.30
CA SER A 136 8.12 -20.67 -30.39
C SER A 136 8.74 -21.33 -31.64
N ARG A 137 9.49 -22.43 -31.48
CA ARG A 137 10.07 -23.18 -32.60
C ARG A 137 9.06 -24.13 -33.24
N ASN A 138 8.27 -24.83 -32.43
CA ASN A 138 7.43 -25.94 -32.89
C ASN A 138 5.96 -25.53 -33.11
N LEU A 139 5.48 -24.53 -32.38
CA LEU A 139 4.08 -24.08 -32.35
C LEU A 139 3.98 -22.54 -32.47
N PRO A 140 4.66 -21.88 -33.44
CA PRO A 140 4.74 -20.41 -33.49
C PRO A 140 3.37 -19.72 -33.57
N LYS A 141 2.39 -20.34 -34.24
CA LYS A 141 1.01 -19.83 -34.34
C LYS A 141 0.30 -19.75 -32.98
N TYR A 142 0.65 -20.63 -32.03
CA TYR A 142 0.00 -20.74 -30.73
C TYR A 142 0.83 -20.18 -29.58
N ASN A 143 2.05 -19.70 -29.85
CA ASN A 143 2.94 -19.13 -28.85
C ASN A 143 3.31 -17.65 -29.12
N PRO A 144 2.32 -16.75 -29.22
CA PRO A 144 2.62 -15.34 -29.41
C PRO A 144 3.38 -14.78 -28.19
N THR A 145 4.20 -13.76 -28.45
CA THR A 145 4.74 -12.92 -27.38
C THR A 145 3.62 -12.06 -26.80
N TRP A 146 3.59 -11.89 -25.48
CA TRP A 146 2.57 -11.05 -24.81
C TRP A 146 3.19 -9.91 -23.99
N VAL A 147 4.33 -10.14 -23.34
CA VAL A 147 5.10 -9.08 -22.66
C VAL A 147 6.58 -9.18 -23.05
N GLY A 148 7.05 -8.22 -23.86
CA GLY A 148 8.42 -8.21 -24.35
C GLY A 148 8.79 -9.51 -25.09
N LYS A 149 9.80 -10.23 -24.59
CA LYS A 149 10.24 -11.53 -25.13
C LYS A 149 9.52 -12.73 -24.51
N LYS A 150 8.64 -12.51 -23.53
CA LYS A 150 7.90 -13.58 -22.85
C LYS A 150 6.72 -14.02 -23.73
N THR A 151 6.48 -15.32 -23.76
CA THR A 151 5.52 -15.96 -24.68
C THR A 151 4.38 -16.59 -23.89
N VAL A 152 3.18 -16.68 -24.48
CA VAL A 152 1.97 -17.17 -23.78
C VAL A 152 2.17 -18.58 -23.22
N ILE A 153 2.69 -19.52 -24.01
CA ILE A 153 2.94 -20.90 -23.55
C ILE A 153 4.09 -20.94 -22.54
N GLY A 154 5.09 -20.06 -22.66
CA GLY A 154 6.13 -19.90 -21.64
C GLY A 154 5.57 -19.45 -20.29
N SER A 155 4.75 -18.41 -20.25
CA SER A 155 4.13 -17.94 -19.02
C SER A 155 3.10 -18.94 -18.46
N LEU A 156 2.40 -19.69 -19.32
CA LEU A 156 1.58 -20.83 -18.87
C LEU A 156 2.42 -21.90 -18.16
N ALA A 157 3.64 -22.17 -18.64
CA ALA A 157 4.55 -23.08 -17.94
C ALA A 157 4.99 -22.54 -16.57
N VAL A 158 5.24 -21.23 -16.45
CA VAL A 158 5.51 -20.57 -15.15
C VAL A 158 4.35 -20.81 -14.19
N PHE A 159 3.11 -20.60 -14.66
CA PHE A 159 1.90 -20.87 -13.88
C PHE A 159 1.82 -22.33 -13.42
N VAL A 160 1.93 -23.29 -14.35
CA VAL A 160 1.82 -24.73 -14.02
C VAL A 160 2.92 -25.17 -13.07
N VAL A 161 4.17 -24.78 -13.32
CA VAL A 161 5.31 -25.17 -12.47
C VAL A 161 5.22 -24.53 -11.10
N THR A 162 4.81 -23.26 -11.02
CA THR A 162 4.54 -22.62 -9.73
C THR A 162 3.46 -23.38 -8.98
N PHE A 163 2.33 -23.67 -9.66
CA PHE A 163 1.24 -24.44 -9.09
C PHE A 163 1.77 -25.76 -8.52
N LEU A 164 2.55 -26.53 -9.27
CA LEU A 164 3.08 -27.82 -8.82
C LEU A 164 4.11 -27.73 -7.68
N THR A 165 4.92 -26.67 -7.67
CA THR A 165 6.08 -26.53 -6.76
C THR A 165 5.80 -25.77 -5.47
N LEU A 166 4.57 -25.31 -5.24
CA LEU A 166 4.22 -24.68 -3.96
C LEU A 166 4.43 -25.65 -2.80
N TYR A 167 5.32 -25.27 -1.89
CA TYR A 167 5.81 -26.09 -0.78
C TYR A 167 4.71 -26.50 0.22
N ARG A 168 3.64 -25.71 0.36
CA ARG A 168 2.57 -25.98 1.33
C ARG A 168 1.31 -26.54 0.66
N PRO A 169 0.58 -27.44 1.33
CA PRO A 169 -0.75 -27.85 0.91
C PRO A 169 -1.73 -26.70 1.13
N LEU A 170 -1.67 -25.70 0.25
CA LEU A 170 -2.67 -24.65 0.18
C LEU A 170 -3.97 -25.24 -0.37
N ALA A 171 -5.10 -24.67 0.06
CA ALA A 171 -6.35 -24.87 -0.64
C ALA A 171 -6.19 -24.53 -2.13
N PHE A 172 -7.01 -25.16 -2.98
CA PHE A 172 -6.90 -25.04 -4.43
C PHE A 172 -6.93 -23.58 -4.91
N MET A 173 -7.81 -22.74 -4.34
CA MET A 173 -7.96 -21.34 -4.77
C MET A 173 -6.74 -20.46 -4.45
N PRO A 174 -6.20 -20.41 -3.22
CA PRO A 174 -4.94 -19.71 -2.94
C PRO A 174 -3.79 -20.19 -3.83
N ARG A 175 -3.66 -21.50 -4.05
CA ARG A 175 -2.66 -22.09 -4.95
C ARG A 175 -2.80 -21.59 -6.38
N LEU A 176 -4.04 -21.52 -6.88
CA LEU A 176 -4.37 -21.00 -8.20
C LEU A 176 -4.01 -19.51 -8.31
N LEU A 177 -4.43 -18.70 -7.33
CA LEU A 177 -4.20 -17.26 -7.31
C LEU A 177 -2.72 -16.91 -7.21
N THR A 178 -1.95 -17.58 -6.35
CA THR A 178 -0.50 -17.34 -6.26
C THR A 178 0.23 -17.78 -7.53
N SER A 179 -0.21 -18.86 -8.17
CA SER A 179 0.39 -19.30 -9.44
C SER A 179 0.10 -18.30 -10.56
N LEU A 180 -1.12 -17.75 -10.59
CA LEU A 180 -1.49 -16.69 -11.52
C LEU A 180 -0.70 -15.41 -11.26
N ALA A 181 -0.60 -14.98 -10.00
CA ALA A 181 0.19 -13.82 -9.62
C ALA A 181 1.68 -14.01 -9.99
N THR A 182 2.25 -15.19 -9.73
CA THR A 182 3.63 -15.54 -10.13
C THR A 182 3.83 -15.41 -11.64
N MET A 183 2.88 -15.91 -12.44
CA MET A 183 2.92 -15.76 -13.91
C MET A 183 2.89 -14.29 -14.34
N LEU A 184 2.03 -13.47 -13.71
CA LEU A 184 1.92 -12.05 -14.05
C LEU A 184 3.19 -11.30 -13.68
N VAL A 185 3.74 -11.51 -12.47
CA VAL A 185 4.98 -10.83 -12.05
C VAL A 185 6.20 -11.30 -12.83
N GLU A 186 6.24 -12.56 -13.29
CA GLU A 186 7.25 -13.04 -14.23
C GLU A 186 7.15 -12.34 -15.58
N GLY A 187 5.93 -12.20 -16.10
CA GLY A 187 5.66 -11.51 -17.36
C GLY A 187 6.09 -10.04 -17.31
N PHE A 188 5.66 -9.31 -16.30
CA PHE A 188 5.91 -7.87 -16.16
C PHE A 188 7.25 -7.52 -15.51
N GLY A 189 7.90 -8.47 -14.83
CA GLY A 189 9.09 -8.23 -14.00
C GLY A 189 10.35 -7.85 -14.79
N GLY A 190 10.41 -8.18 -16.08
CA GLY A 190 11.55 -7.85 -16.93
C GLY A 190 12.84 -8.48 -16.40
N LYS A 191 13.83 -7.65 -16.03
CA LYS A 191 15.10 -8.12 -15.42
C LYS A 191 14.99 -8.43 -13.92
N PHE A 192 13.86 -8.10 -13.30
CA PHE A 192 13.58 -8.27 -11.87
C PHE A 192 12.52 -9.34 -11.61
N ASP A 193 12.22 -10.19 -12.60
CA ASP A 193 11.23 -11.27 -12.45
C ASP A 193 11.52 -12.16 -11.23
N ASN A 194 12.77 -12.60 -11.03
CA ASN A 194 13.17 -13.38 -9.85
C ASN A 194 12.88 -12.65 -8.52
N LEU A 195 13.04 -11.32 -8.46
CA LEU A 195 12.75 -10.54 -7.26
C LEU A 195 11.26 -10.56 -6.92
N TYR A 196 10.42 -10.30 -7.92
CA TYR A 196 8.99 -10.22 -7.69
C TYR A 196 8.38 -11.58 -7.39
N ILE A 197 8.86 -12.64 -8.05
CA ILE A 197 8.48 -14.02 -7.72
C ILE A 197 8.87 -14.30 -6.26
N ALA A 198 10.09 -13.94 -5.85
CA ALA A 198 10.52 -14.14 -4.46
C ALA A 198 9.64 -13.40 -3.45
N LEU A 199 9.43 -12.10 -3.63
CA LEU A 199 8.64 -11.29 -2.71
C LEU A 199 7.23 -11.85 -2.51
N LEU A 200 6.57 -12.24 -3.60
CA LEU A 200 5.26 -12.87 -3.56
C LEU A 200 5.27 -14.16 -2.71
N ARG A 201 6.30 -15.00 -2.85
CA ARG A 201 6.44 -16.25 -2.08
C ARG A 201 6.78 -16.01 -0.61
N ILE A 202 7.62 -15.03 -0.34
CA ILE A 202 8.05 -14.65 1.00
C ILE A 202 6.84 -14.12 1.79
N MET A 203 6.05 -13.23 1.19
CA MET A 203 4.83 -12.69 1.81
C MET A 203 3.83 -13.81 2.17
N GLU A 204 3.54 -14.71 1.23
CA GLU A 204 2.64 -15.84 1.49
C GLU A 204 3.15 -16.75 2.62
N HIS A 205 4.46 -17.00 2.66
CA HIS A 205 5.06 -17.82 3.70
C HIS A 205 4.86 -17.24 5.10
N PHE A 206 5.08 -15.93 5.26
CA PHE A 206 4.89 -15.25 6.53
C PHE A 206 3.41 -15.18 6.93
N GLU A 207 2.51 -14.87 5.99
CA GLU A 207 1.06 -14.85 6.25
C GLU A 207 0.56 -16.22 6.73
N THR A 208 0.93 -17.29 6.02
CA THR A 208 0.50 -18.65 6.39
C THR A 208 1.17 -19.14 7.69
N ALA A 209 2.41 -18.73 7.98
CA ALA A 209 3.06 -19.07 9.24
C ALA A 209 2.35 -18.43 10.44
N CYS A 210 1.83 -17.21 10.27
CA CYS A 210 1.00 -16.53 11.25
C CYS A 210 -0.34 -17.26 11.47
N GLU A 211 -1.02 -17.70 10.40
CA GLU A 211 -2.31 -18.42 10.51
C GLU A 211 -2.20 -19.76 11.24
N VAL A 212 -1.12 -20.50 11.02
CA VAL A 212 -0.95 -21.86 11.56
C VAL A 212 -0.25 -21.87 12.93
N GLY A 213 0.25 -20.72 13.40
CA GLY A 213 1.04 -20.63 14.64
C GLY A 213 2.29 -21.51 14.61
N ALA A 214 2.82 -21.81 13.42
CA ALA A 214 3.95 -22.70 13.25
C ALA A 214 5.26 -21.95 13.54
N PRO A 215 6.18 -22.51 14.35
CA PRO A 215 7.45 -21.86 14.64
C PRO A 215 8.26 -21.65 13.35
N LEU A 216 8.70 -20.42 13.12
CA LEU A 216 9.47 -20.01 11.93
C LEU A 216 10.95 -20.45 11.95
N GLY A 217 11.36 -21.33 12.89
CA GLY A 217 12.75 -21.78 13.01
C GLY A 217 13.00 -22.83 14.10
N ASN A 218 14.25 -23.30 14.18
CA ASN A 218 14.68 -24.40 15.03
C ASN A 218 14.58 -24.04 16.54
N PRO A 219 13.84 -24.81 17.35
CA PRO A 219 13.60 -24.51 18.78
C PRO A 219 14.85 -24.60 19.69
N SER A 220 16.02 -24.97 19.17
CA SER A 220 17.24 -25.13 19.98
C SER A 220 18.00 -23.84 20.31
N SER A 221 17.62 -22.69 19.74
CA SER A 221 18.20 -21.39 20.13
C SER A 221 17.48 -20.81 21.36
N ARG A 222 17.90 -21.20 22.57
CA ARG A 222 17.26 -20.86 23.86
C ARG A 222 17.15 -19.35 24.21
N ASN A 223 17.62 -18.44 23.36
CA ASN A 223 17.45 -16.99 23.53
C ASN A 223 16.44 -16.35 22.56
N SER A 224 15.81 -17.12 21.66
CA SER A 224 14.75 -16.62 20.77
C SER A 224 13.33 -16.86 21.30
N SER A 225 13.20 -17.66 22.37
CA SER A 225 11.93 -18.04 22.98
C SER A 225 11.22 -16.90 23.74
N GLY A 226 11.92 -15.82 24.11
CA GLY A 226 11.29 -14.64 24.73
C GLY A 226 10.54 -13.74 23.75
N ALA A 227 10.97 -13.67 22.49
CA ALA A 227 10.39 -12.80 21.48
C ALA A 227 9.18 -13.42 20.75
N CYS A 228 9.10 -14.76 20.72
CA CYS A 228 8.02 -15.47 20.04
C CYS A 228 6.93 -16.01 21.00
N ALA A 229 7.24 -16.22 22.29
CA ALA A 229 6.28 -16.78 23.26
C ALA A 229 5.32 -15.75 23.88
N VAL A 230 5.66 -14.45 23.88
CA VAL A 230 4.78 -13.40 24.43
C VAL A 230 3.75 -12.93 23.40
N ALA A 231 3.96 -13.19 22.10
CA ALA A 231 3.08 -12.76 21.02
C ALA A 231 1.88 -13.70 20.73
N LEU A 232 1.82 -14.91 21.31
CA LEU A 232 0.90 -15.95 20.82
C LEU A 232 0.15 -16.78 21.89
N TYR A 233 0.44 -16.63 23.19
CA TYR A 233 -0.25 -17.42 24.22
C TYR A 233 -1.60 -16.85 24.72
N GLY A 234 -1.91 -15.59 24.44
CA GLY A 234 -3.15 -14.94 24.92
C GLY A 234 -4.43 -15.29 24.13
N VAL A 235 -4.32 -15.61 22.83
CA VAL A 235 -5.49 -15.79 21.95
C VAL A 235 -5.94 -17.26 21.86
N ARG A 236 -5.01 -18.21 22.05
CA ARG A 236 -5.29 -19.64 21.97
C ARG A 236 -6.19 -20.14 23.11
N ASP A 237 -6.02 -19.63 24.33
CA ASP A 237 -6.87 -19.99 25.48
C ASP A 237 -8.26 -19.35 25.42
N ALA A 238 -8.42 -18.26 24.65
CA ALA A 238 -9.71 -17.62 24.40
C ALA A 238 -10.52 -18.37 23.32
N VAL A 239 -9.87 -18.90 22.28
CA VAL A 239 -10.53 -19.62 21.18
C VAL A 239 -10.93 -21.05 21.58
N ILE A 240 -10.16 -21.74 22.42
CA ILE A 240 -10.54 -23.07 22.93
C ILE A 240 -11.74 -22.98 23.89
N ARG A 241 -11.93 -21.87 24.61
CA ARG A 241 -13.13 -21.64 25.45
C ARG A 241 -14.34 -21.10 24.67
N LEU A 242 -14.14 -20.55 23.47
CA LEU A 242 -15.23 -20.07 22.60
C LEU A 242 -15.87 -21.20 21.76
N CYS A 243 -15.13 -22.29 21.49
CA CYS A 243 -15.66 -23.40 20.69
C CYS A 243 -16.56 -24.37 21.45
N ASP A 244 -16.66 -24.26 22.78
CA ASP A 244 -17.57 -25.07 23.61
C ASP A 244 -18.93 -24.42 23.88
N LEU A 245 -19.21 -23.23 23.33
CA LEU A 245 -20.46 -22.49 23.55
C LEU A 245 -21.00 -21.93 22.24
N VAL A 246 -21.58 -22.83 21.43
CA VAL A 246 -22.59 -22.46 20.44
C VAL A 246 -23.93 -22.92 21.00
N ASP A 247 -24.72 -21.99 21.54
CA ASP A 247 -26.11 -21.87 21.11
C ASP A 247 -26.70 -20.45 21.32
N ASP A 248 -27.54 -20.07 20.37
CA ASP A 248 -28.52 -18.97 20.32
C ASP A 248 -28.14 -17.56 20.83
N SER A 249 -27.62 -16.69 19.93
CA SER A 249 -28.18 -15.36 19.63
C SER A 249 -27.25 -14.51 18.74
N PHE A 250 -27.70 -14.26 17.51
CA PHE A 250 -26.96 -13.66 16.39
C PHE A 250 -26.87 -12.12 16.43
N TYR A 251 -26.58 -11.54 17.60
CA TYR A 251 -26.51 -10.08 17.82
C TYR A 251 -25.09 -9.51 18.10
N PRO A 252 -24.06 -10.24 18.56
CA PRO A 252 -22.72 -9.66 18.79
C PRO A 252 -21.80 -9.61 17.55
N ILE A 253 -22.19 -10.22 16.43
CA ILE A 253 -21.28 -10.44 15.28
C ILE A 253 -20.98 -9.15 14.50
N ILE A 254 -21.83 -8.11 14.58
CA ILE A 254 -21.55 -6.83 13.90
C ILE A 254 -20.72 -5.89 14.78
N THR A 255 -20.82 -6.00 16.10
CA THR A 255 -20.06 -5.16 17.05
C THR A 255 -18.61 -5.62 17.21
N SER A 256 -18.28 -6.88 16.91
CA SER A 256 -16.90 -7.39 16.89
C SER A 256 -16.18 -7.26 15.54
N ILE A 257 -16.86 -6.82 14.46
CA ILE A 257 -16.24 -6.63 13.14
C ILE A 257 -15.56 -5.24 13.01
N VAL A 258 -15.79 -4.31 13.96
CA VAL A 258 -15.21 -2.95 13.93
C VAL A 258 -14.24 -2.68 15.09
N MET A 259 -14.17 -3.54 16.11
CA MET A 259 -13.29 -3.31 17.25
C MET A 259 -12.33 -4.48 17.41
N GLU A 260 -11.05 -4.13 17.54
CA GLU A 260 -9.86 -4.99 17.42
C GLU A 260 -9.45 -5.28 15.97
N VAL A 261 -8.84 -4.27 15.33
CA VAL A 261 -7.82 -4.56 14.32
C VAL A 261 -6.69 -5.27 15.07
N PRO A 262 -6.44 -6.58 14.86
CA PRO A 262 -5.23 -7.18 15.40
C PRO A 262 -4.06 -6.46 14.72
N THR A 263 -3.38 -5.62 15.49
CA THR A 263 -2.12 -5.02 15.08
C THR A 263 -1.19 -6.17 14.78
N ILE A 264 -0.83 -6.37 13.51
CA ILE A 264 0.27 -7.27 13.18
C ILE A 264 1.48 -6.76 13.98
N PRO A 265 2.15 -7.64 14.73
CA PRO A 265 3.24 -7.22 15.59
C PRO A 265 4.28 -6.51 14.72
N GLU A 266 4.57 -5.25 15.08
CA GLU A 266 5.67 -4.53 14.45
C GLU A 266 6.91 -5.41 14.49
N ILE A 267 7.63 -5.50 13.38
CA ILE A 267 8.87 -6.26 13.33
C ILE A 267 9.87 -5.56 14.25
N GLN A 268 10.01 -6.07 15.47
CA GLN A 268 11.01 -5.58 16.42
C GLN A 268 12.38 -6.08 15.98
N LEU A 269 13.02 -5.31 15.11
CA LEU A 269 14.39 -5.56 14.71
C LEU A 269 15.36 -5.10 15.81
N PRO A 270 16.49 -5.79 16.00
CA PRO A 270 17.58 -5.28 16.83
C PRO A 270 18.00 -3.89 16.37
N ILE A 271 18.37 -3.01 17.31
CA ILE A 271 18.80 -1.64 17.01
C ILE A 271 19.95 -1.60 15.98
N THR A 272 20.85 -2.59 16.00
CA THR A 272 21.95 -2.74 15.03
C THR A 272 21.43 -2.99 13.62
N THR A 273 20.37 -3.77 13.46
CA THR A 273 19.70 -3.99 12.17
C THR A 273 19.01 -2.72 11.69
N CYS A 274 18.31 -1.99 12.58
CA CYS A 274 17.72 -0.69 12.22
C CYS A 274 18.80 0.31 11.76
N LEU A 275 19.94 0.38 12.46
CA LEU A 275 21.08 1.23 12.07
C LEU A 275 21.64 0.84 10.70
N ALA A 276 21.74 -0.46 10.41
CA ALA A 276 22.16 -0.94 9.09
C ALA A 276 21.16 -0.55 8.00
N ILE A 277 19.86 -0.67 8.26
CA ILE A 277 18.80 -0.26 7.31
C ILE A 277 18.86 1.24 7.05
N MET A 278 18.99 2.07 8.09
CA MET A 278 19.12 3.53 7.96
C MET A 278 20.38 3.94 7.18
N ALA A 279 21.51 3.23 7.39
CA ALA A 279 22.74 3.47 6.64
C ALA A 279 22.60 3.08 5.16
N ILE A 280 21.98 1.93 4.88
CA ILE A 280 21.69 1.47 3.51
C ILE A 280 20.74 2.44 2.80
N GLU A 281 19.67 2.87 3.48
CA GLU A 281 18.73 3.86 2.94
C GLU A 281 19.42 5.20 2.68
N GLY A 282 20.25 5.69 3.60
CA GLY A 282 21.03 6.91 3.40
C GLY A 282 21.96 6.84 2.18
N LEU A 283 22.70 5.73 2.04
CA LEU A 283 23.54 5.50 0.86
C LEU A 283 22.73 5.39 -0.43
N PHE A 284 21.57 4.72 -0.38
CA PHE A 284 20.65 4.61 -1.49
C PHE A 284 20.12 5.98 -1.93
N LEU A 285 19.68 6.82 -0.99
CA LEU A 285 19.23 8.19 -1.27
C LEU A 285 20.34 9.07 -1.85
N LEU A 286 21.56 8.98 -1.33
CA LEU A 286 22.71 9.72 -1.87
C LEU A 286 23.03 9.28 -3.30
N MET A 287 23.04 7.96 -3.57
CA MET A 287 23.23 7.43 -4.92
C MET A 287 22.14 7.96 -5.87
N LEU A 288 20.88 7.90 -5.46
CA LEU A 288 19.77 8.42 -6.28
C LEU A 288 19.86 9.93 -6.50
N GLN A 289 20.34 10.70 -5.52
CA GLN A 289 20.44 12.16 -5.61
C GLN A 289 21.57 12.61 -6.53
N PHE A 290 22.70 11.90 -6.55
CA PHE A 290 23.91 12.36 -7.25
C PHE A 290 24.27 11.56 -8.51
N ASP A 291 23.72 10.36 -8.72
CA ASP A 291 23.98 9.56 -9.94
C ASP A 291 23.04 9.94 -11.09
N GLU A 292 23.31 11.09 -11.71
CA GLU A 292 22.54 11.54 -12.86
C GLU A 292 22.87 10.81 -14.15
N LYS A 293 24.08 10.24 -14.22
CA LYS A 293 24.62 9.61 -15.42
C LYS A 293 23.94 8.26 -15.70
N HIS A 294 23.64 7.48 -14.67
CA HIS A 294 23.11 6.13 -14.84
C HIS A 294 21.62 6.00 -14.51
N ILE A 295 21.06 6.90 -13.70
CA ILE A 295 19.68 6.82 -13.24
C ILE A 295 18.89 8.01 -13.78
N SER A 296 17.90 7.73 -14.65
CA SER A 296 17.00 8.78 -15.14
C SER A 296 16.25 9.46 -14.00
N LEU A 297 15.97 10.76 -14.12
CA LEU A 297 15.21 11.53 -13.12
C LEU A 297 13.88 10.85 -12.74
N PHE A 298 13.19 10.29 -13.74
CA PHE A 298 11.95 9.53 -13.51
C PHE A 298 12.19 8.29 -12.63
N ALA A 299 13.21 7.49 -12.94
CA ALA A 299 13.54 6.30 -12.17
C ALA A 299 13.99 6.67 -10.75
N ALA A 300 14.83 7.70 -10.60
CA ALA A 300 15.30 8.18 -9.31
C ALA A 300 14.14 8.59 -8.38
N ARG A 301 13.15 9.32 -8.90
CA ARG A 301 11.94 9.70 -8.16
C ARG A 301 11.15 8.50 -7.64
N LYS A 302 10.92 7.51 -8.50
CA LYS A 302 10.10 6.33 -8.16
C LYS A 302 10.85 5.35 -7.26
N LEU A 303 12.15 5.20 -7.47
CA LEU A 303 13.03 4.42 -6.60
C LEU A 303 13.18 5.06 -5.22
N CYS A 304 13.32 6.38 -5.13
CA CYS A 304 13.34 7.08 -3.84
C CYS A 304 12.02 6.85 -3.10
N HIS A 305 10.88 7.10 -3.75
CA HIS A 305 9.58 6.95 -3.11
C HIS A 305 9.33 5.51 -2.62
N ALA A 306 9.44 4.51 -3.50
CA ALA A 306 9.18 3.12 -3.14
C ALA A 306 10.28 2.51 -2.26
N GLY A 307 11.54 2.84 -2.53
CA GLY A 307 12.69 2.28 -1.81
C GLY A 307 12.81 2.81 -0.38
N SER A 308 12.64 4.12 -0.17
CA SER A 308 12.56 4.68 1.19
C SER A 308 11.33 4.18 1.92
N GLY A 309 10.16 4.17 1.26
CA GLY A 309 8.97 3.60 1.86
C GLY A 309 9.14 2.14 2.29
N PHE A 310 9.82 1.33 1.48
CA PHE A 310 10.18 -0.05 1.83
C PHE A 310 11.11 -0.13 3.04
N ALA A 311 12.17 0.68 3.09
CA ALA A 311 13.08 0.72 4.25
C ALA A 311 12.33 1.14 5.52
N MET A 312 11.46 2.13 5.43
CA MET A 312 10.64 2.62 6.54
C MET A 312 9.69 1.57 7.12
N LEU A 313 9.25 0.57 6.34
CA LEU A 313 8.42 -0.53 6.87
C LEU A 313 9.15 -1.38 7.92
N PHE A 314 10.48 -1.35 7.93
CA PHE A 314 11.32 -2.08 8.89
C PHE A 314 11.79 -1.21 10.07
N LEU A 315 11.43 0.07 10.07
CA LEU A 315 11.79 1.01 11.12
C LEU A 315 10.57 1.22 12.02
N THR A 316 10.51 0.51 13.16
CA THR A 316 9.45 0.73 14.15
C THR A 316 9.48 2.18 14.64
N PRO A 317 8.33 2.86 14.70
CA PRO A 317 8.25 4.22 15.18
C PRO A 317 8.38 4.30 16.71
N HIS A 318 8.32 3.19 17.46
CA HIS A 318 8.55 3.16 18.92
C HIS A 318 10.04 3.33 19.30
N LEU A 319 10.97 3.08 18.38
CA LEU A 319 12.39 3.33 18.62
C LEU A 319 12.73 4.80 18.37
N PHE A 320 13.20 5.48 19.41
CA PHE A 320 13.57 6.90 19.35
C PHE A 320 14.60 7.20 18.24
N VAL A 321 15.58 6.32 18.03
CA VAL A 321 16.59 6.49 16.97
C VAL A 321 15.98 6.49 15.56
N ASN A 322 14.97 5.64 15.33
CA ASN A 322 14.26 5.58 14.04
C ASN A 322 13.47 6.88 13.82
N ARG A 323 12.79 7.38 14.85
CA ARG A 323 12.08 8.68 14.78
C ARG A 323 13.03 9.83 14.44
N LEU A 324 14.16 9.93 15.13
CA LEU A 324 15.15 10.97 14.85
C LEU A 324 15.67 10.90 13.41
N TYR A 325 15.94 9.69 12.91
CA TYR A 325 16.34 9.50 11.52
C TYR A 325 15.28 9.98 10.54
N ILE A 326 14.02 9.56 10.72
CA ILE A 326 12.92 9.95 9.84
C ILE A 326 12.65 11.45 9.90
N TYR A 327 12.71 12.08 11.07
CA TYR A 327 12.62 13.53 11.18
C TYR A 327 13.77 14.22 10.45
N GLY A 328 14.98 13.68 10.53
CA GLY A 328 16.13 14.16 9.76
C GLY A 328 15.86 14.09 8.25
N VAL A 329 15.34 12.96 7.75
CA VAL A 329 14.94 12.80 6.35
C VAL A 329 13.86 13.82 5.97
N VAL A 330 12.79 13.93 6.75
CA VAL A 330 11.69 14.87 6.50
C VAL A 330 12.17 16.32 6.45
N VAL A 331 12.92 16.77 7.46
CA VAL A 331 13.42 18.16 7.54
C VAL A 331 14.38 18.46 6.39
N LEU A 332 15.33 17.56 6.11
CA LEU A 332 16.31 17.76 5.03
C LEU A 332 15.63 17.77 3.66
N SER A 333 14.72 16.83 3.40
CA SER A 333 13.97 16.78 2.15
C SER A 333 13.08 18.01 1.96
N LEU A 334 12.43 18.52 3.02
CA LEU A 334 11.67 19.78 2.96
C LEU A 334 12.58 20.98 2.70
N ALA A 335 13.71 21.08 3.41
CA ALA A 335 14.68 22.16 3.21
C ALA A 335 15.22 22.18 1.77
N MET A 336 15.46 21.01 1.18
CA MET A 336 15.90 20.88 -0.22
C MET A 336 14.79 21.10 -1.24
N THR A 337 13.53 20.75 -0.91
CA THR A 337 12.37 20.95 -1.81
C THR A 337 12.01 22.43 -1.93
N TRP A 338 12.16 23.19 -0.85
CA TRP A 338 11.85 24.61 -0.76
C TRP A 338 13.10 25.51 -0.82
N SER A 339 14.27 24.93 -1.12
CA SER A 339 15.58 25.61 -1.17
C SER A 339 15.84 26.55 0.02
N LEU A 340 15.48 26.10 1.23
CA LEU A 340 15.58 26.89 2.46
C LEU A 340 17.03 27.14 2.90
N ILE A 341 17.97 26.35 2.40
CA ILE A 341 19.40 26.43 2.75
C ILE A 341 20.21 26.78 1.49
N PRO A 342 20.80 27.99 1.42
CA PRO A 342 21.65 28.38 0.31
C PRO A 342 22.84 27.42 0.13
N GLY A 343 23.13 27.04 -1.11
CA GLY A 343 24.27 26.18 -1.45
C GLY A 343 24.01 24.67 -1.39
N ILE A 344 22.87 24.22 -0.85
CA ILE A 344 22.45 22.82 -0.96
C ILE A 344 21.74 22.62 -2.31
N PRO A 345 22.08 21.58 -3.09
CA PRO A 345 21.41 21.30 -4.36
C PRO A 345 19.91 21.01 -4.13
N ASN A 346 19.09 21.41 -5.10
CA ASN A 346 17.65 21.15 -5.05
C ASN A 346 17.36 19.65 -4.94
N TRP A 347 16.26 19.32 -4.26
CA TRP A 347 15.81 17.95 -4.11
C TRP A 347 15.50 17.33 -5.47
N ARG A 348 16.31 16.35 -5.91
CA ARG A 348 16.16 15.74 -7.25
C ARG A 348 14.83 15.03 -7.40
N PHE A 349 14.27 14.56 -6.28
CA PHE A 349 13.07 13.75 -6.30
C PHE A 349 11.77 14.56 -6.37
N GLY A 350 11.84 15.90 -6.32
CA GLY A 350 10.70 16.80 -6.42
C GLY A 350 10.79 17.85 -7.51
N ALA A 351 9.67 18.50 -7.80
CA ALA A 351 9.74 19.85 -8.34
C ALA A 351 10.18 20.84 -7.25
N TYR A 352 10.67 22.01 -7.66
CA TYR A 352 10.87 23.12 -6.74
C TYR A 352 9.51 23.49 -6.12
N GLU A 353 9.45 23.59 -4.79
CA GLU A 353 8.23 23.88 -4.02
C GLU A 353 7.11 22.85 -4.24
N ASP A 354 7.46 21.56 -4.41
CA ASP A 354 6.47 20.48 -4.65
C ASP A 354 5.55 20.26 -3.43
N PRO A 355 4.25 20.62 -3.52
CA PRO A 355 3.32 20.47 -2.40
C PRO A 355 2.99 19.00 -2.13
N GLY A 356 3.05 18.14 -3.16
CA GLY A 356 2.76 16.72 -3.02
C GLY A 356 3.81 16.02 -2.15
N ILE A 357 5.08 16.32 -2.39
CA ILE A 357 6.19 15.81 -1.56
C ILE A 357 6.14 16.38 -0.16
N THR A 358 5.81 17.68 -0.04
CA THR A 358 5.67 18.33 1.27
C THR A 358 4.63 17.61 2.12
N ILE A 359 3.44 17.38 1.57
CA ILE A 359 2.37 16.67 2.26
C ILE A 359 2.78 15.23 2.59
N TYR A 360 3.39 14.52 1.65
CA TYR A 360 3.88 13.16 1.88
C TYR A 360 4.85 13.08 3.07
N LEU A 361 5.85 13.96 3.10
CA LEU A 361 6.86 13.98 4.17
C LEU A 361 6.24 14.34 5.53
N LEU A 362 5.30 15.29 5.56
CA LEU A 362 4.58 15.66 6.77
C LEU A 362 3.72 14.50 7.29
N VAL A 363 3.05 13.76 6.40
CA VAL A 363 2.28 12.56 6.75
C VAL A 363 3.18 11.48 7.36
N VAL A 364 4.32 11.18 6.73
CA VAL A 364 5.28 10.20 7.23
C VAL A 364 5.85 10.62 8.58
N GLY A 365 6.31 11.87 8.69
CA GLY A 365 6.83 12.42 9.94
C GLY A 365 5.78 12.39 11.05
N PHE A 366 4.53 12.69 10.75
CA PHE A 366 3.42 12.58 11.70
C PHE A 366 3.19 11.15 12.15
N TRP A 367 3.20 10.18 11.23
CA TRP A 367 2.97 8.77 11.58
C TRP A 367 4.01 8.26 12.58
N TYR A 368 5.28 8.65 12.39
CA TYR A 368 6.35 8.37 13.34
C TYR A 368 6.21 9.12 14.67
N PHE A 369 5.74 10.37 14.63
CA PHE A 369 5.46 11.15 15.83
C PHE A 369 4.38 10.52 16.70
N MET A 370 3.37 9.95 16.06
CA MET A 370 2.28 9.28 16.74
C MET A 370 2.57 7.83 17.13
N GLU A 371 3.75 7.33 16.78
CA GLU A 371 4.10 5.92 16.97
C GLU A 371 3.06 4.96 16.37
N LEU A 372 2.50 5.31 15.21
CA LEU A 372 1.48 4.51 14.53
C LEU A 372 2.13 3.46 13.62
N PRO A 373 1.50 2.27 13.45
CA PRO A 373 2.05 1.23 12.60
C PRO A 373 2.32 1.71 11.16
N ILE A 374 3.59 1.68 10.75
CA ILE A 374 4.03 2.21 9.45
C ILE A 374 3.50 1.39 8.28
N ALA A 375 3.16 0.12 8.49
CA ALA A 375 2.54 -0.73 7.48
C ALA A 375 1.23 -0.16 6.90
N VAL A 376 0.53 0.69 7.65
CA VAL A 376 -0.68 1.38 7.16
C VAL A 376 -0.37 2.34 6.00
N LEU A 377 0.86 2.86 5.93
CA LEU A 377 1.32 3.74 4.85
C LEU A 377 1.84 2.99 3.61
N ALA A 378 1.88 1.65 3.61
CA ALA A 378 2.39 0.87 2.48
C ALA A 378 1.74 1.23 1.12
N PRO A 379 0.41 1.45 1.03
CA PRO A 379 -0.19 1.91 -0.23
C PRO A 379 0.36 3.25 -0.71
N VAL A 380 0.70 4.17 0.20
CA VAL A 380 1.28 5.47 -0.14
C VAL A 380 2.65 5.28 -0.77
N PHE A 381 3.47 4.40 -0.18
CA PHE A 381 4.84 4.13 -0.63
C PHE A 381 4.90 3.46 -2.00
N PHE A 382 3.96 2.56 -2.32
CA PHE A 382 4.10 1.68 -3.48
C PHE A 382 3.12 1.98 -4.61
N ALA A 383 1.92 2.47 -4.32
CA ALA A 383 0.87 2.56 -5.33
C ALA A 383 1.17 3.62 -6.39
N ASP A 384 1.61 4.83 -6.01
CA ASP A 384 2.00 5.87 -6.99
C ASP A 384 3.23 5.48 -7.83
N PRO A 385 4.32 4.91 -7.26
CA PRO A 385 5.42 4.39 -8.06
C PRO A 385 5.00 3.31 -9.04
N ALA A 386 4.19 2.34 -8.60
CA ALA A 386 3.69 1.29 -9.47
C ALA A 386 2.85 1.85 -10.62
N GLY A 387 1.90 2.74 -10.32
CA GLY A 387 1.05 3.36 -11.32
C GLY A 387 1.83 4.14 -12.37
N ALA A 388 2.83 4.90 -11.94
CA ALA A 388 3.68 5.66 -12.85
C ALA A 388 4.58 4.77 -13.72
N VAL A 389 5.18 3.72 -13.15
CA VAL A 389 6.05 2.79 -13.88
C VAL A 389 5.25 1.99 -14.90
N VAL A 390 4.14 1.36 -14.46
CA VAL A 390 3.27 0.57 -15.34
C VAL A 390 2.65 1.45 -16.41
N GLY A 391 2.13 2.62 -16.04
CA GLY A 391 1.55 3.56 -17.00
C GLY A 391 2.55 4.00 -18.06
N LYS A 392 3.77 4.39 -17.66
CA LYS A 392 4.81 4.81 -18.61
C LYS A 392 5.24 3.66 -19.53
N TRP A 393 5.45 2.47 -18.97
CA TRP A 393 5.80 1.28 -19.74
C TRP A 393 4.70 0.93 -20.74
N ALA A 394 3.45 0.88 -20.30
CA ALA A 394 2.33 0.47 -21.13
C ALA A 394 2.04 1.49 -22.24
N SER A 395 2.16 2.79 -21.96
CA SER A 395 2.05 3.82 -23.01
C SER A 395 3.14 3.71 -24.07
N ALA A 396 4.33 3.24 -23.72
CA ALA A 396 5.43 3.04 -24.67
C ALA A 396 5.31 1.74 -25.47
N ASN A 397 4.79 0.66 -24.88
CA ASN A 397 4.83 -0.68 -25.48
C ASN A 397 3.48 -1.16 -26.02
N ILE A 398 2.36 -0.73 -25.42
CA ILE A 398 1.00 -1.18 -25.76
C ILE A 398 0.00 0.01 -25.73
N PRO A 399 0.24 1.08 -26.50
CA PRO A 399 -0.55 2.33 -26.40
C PRO A 399 -2.05 2.13 -26.62
N GLY A 400 -2.46 1.17 -27.47
CA GLY A 400 -3.87 0.85 -27.70
C GLY A 400 -4.62 0.31 -26.48
N PHE A 401 -3.91 -0.23 -25.49
CA PHE A 401 -4.47 -0.76 -24.24
C PHE A 401 -4.26 0.18 -23.04
N ASN A 402 -3.54 1.29 -23.22
CA ASN A 402 -3.25 2.23 -22.14
C ASN A 402 -3.68 3.66 -22.46
N PRO A 403 -4.97 3.90 -22.79
CA PRO A 403 -5.43 5.25 -23.05
C PRO A 403 -5.25 6.13 -21.80
N PRO A 404 -4.95 7.43 -21.97
CA PRO A 404 -5.11 8.39 -20.89
C PRO A 404 -6.60 8.43 -20.50
N TRP A 405 -6.88 8.56 -19.20
CA TRP A 405 -8.26 8.65 -18.71
C TRP A 405 -8.51 9.93 -17.91
N ILE A 406 -7.60 10.27 -16.99
CA ILE A 406 -7.66 11.52 -16.21
C ILE A 406 -6.33 12.26 -16.35
N GLY A 407 -6.34 13.36 -17.10
CA GLY A 407 -5.14 14.15 -17.38
C GLY A 407 -4.03 13.32 -18.05
N LYS A 408 -2.86 13.25 -17.42
CA LYS A 408 -1.71 12.43 -17.89
C LYS A 408 -1.71 11.01 -17.32
N LYS A 409 -2.69 10.65 -16.49
CA LYS A 409 -2.81 9.32 -15.89
C LYS A 409 -3.46 8.38 -16.90
N THR A 410 -3.09 7.11 -16.85
CA THR A 410 -3.46 6.11 -17.85
C THR A 410 -4.19 4.95 -17.19
N VAL A 411 -5.06 4.26 -17.94
CA VAL A 411 -5.92 3.20 -17.40
C VAL A 411 -5.10 2.09 -16.72
N LEU A 412 -4.03 1.60 -17.36
CA LEU A 412 -3.19 0.55 -16.77
C LEU A 412 -2.31 1.09 -15.63
N GLY A 413 -1.96 2.39 -15.65
CA GLY A 413 -1.33 3.03 -14.52
C GLY A 413 -2.24 3.01 -13.28
N SER A 414 -3.47 3.49 -13.39
CA SER A 414 -4.41 3.50 -12.26
C SER A 414 -4.86 2.09 -11.85
N ALA A 415 -4.94 1.14 -12.78
CA ALA A 415 -5.14 -0.28 -12.44
C ALA A 415 -3.98 -0.85 -11.60
N ALA A 416 -2.74 -0.45 -11.88
CA ALA A 416 -1.59 -0.83 -11.05
C ALA A 416 -1.64 -0.17 -9.67
N VAL A 417 -2.05 1.09 -9.56
CA VAL A 417 -2.30 1.75 -8.26
C VAL A 417 -3.33 0.96 -7.46
N PHE A 418 -4.45 0.59 -8.09
CA PHE A 418 -5.50 -0.22 -7.48
C PHE A 418 -4.96 -1.56 -6.97
N ALA A 419 -4.28 -2.31 -7.83
CA ALA A 419 -3.77 -3.64 -7.50
C ALA A 419 -2.73 -3.57 -6.36
N VAL A 420 -1.81 -2.61 -6.42
CA VAL A 420 -0.79 -2.45 -5.39
C VAL A 420 -1.39 -1.95 -4.09
N ALA A 421 -2.32 -0.99 -4.11
CA ALA A 421 -3.06 -0.59 -2.92
C ALA A 421 -3.80 -1.78 -2.31
N PHE A 422 -4.46 -2.60 -3.13
CA PHE A 422 -5.19 -3.78 -2.67
C PHE A 422 -4.29 -4.79 -1.97
N VAL A 423 -3.12 -5.07 -2.53
CA VAL A 423 -2.16 -6.02 -1.95
C VAL A 423 -1.43 -5.43 -0.73
N SER A 424 -1.18 -4.12 -0.72
CA SER A 424 -0.42 -3.45 0.35
C SER A 424 -1.28 -2.97 1.51
N LEU A 425 -2.61 -2.92 1.36
CA LEU A 425 -3.52 -2.58 2.45
C LEU A 425 -3.43 -3.62 3.56
N HIS A 426 -2.80 -3.22 4.65
CA HIS A 426 -2.42 -4.10 5.75
C HIS A 426 -3.59 -4.50 6.66
N THR A 427 -4.74 -3.83 6.57
CA THR A 427 -5.88 -4.12 7.46
C THR A 427 -6.51 -5.47 7.11
N PRO A 428 -6.82 -6.33 8.11
CA PRO A 428 -7.60 -7.55 7.95
C PRO A 428 -9.07 -7.18 7.70
N THR A 429 -9.29 -6.45 6.62
CA THR A 429 -10.62 -6.13 6.14
C THR A 429 -11.08 -7.27 5.26
N SER A 430 -12.39 -7.54 5.28
CA SER A 430 -12.99 -8.41 4.28
C SER A 430 -12.67 -7.90 2.87
N LEU A 431 -12.80 -8.77 1.88
CA LEU A 431 -12.46 -8.48 0.48
C LEU A 431 -13.07 -7.15 0.00
N LEU A 432 -14.31 -6.85 0.39
CA LEU A 432 -15.06 -5.70 -0.09
C LEU A 432 -14.48 -4.34 0.39
N PRO A 433 -14.27 -4.06 1.69
CA PRO A 433 -13.60 -2.83 2.12
C PRO A 433 -12.21 -2.65 1.51
N ARG A 434 -11.42 -3.73 1.37
CA ARG A 434 -10.11 -3.65 0.72
C ARG A 434 -10.24 -3.24 -0.75
N LEU A 435 -11.21 -3.79 -1.48
CA LEU A 435 -11.51 -3.36 -2.86
C LEU A 435 -11.93 -1.88 -2.89
N LEU A 436 -12.80 -1.44 -1.98
CA LEU A 436 -13.30 -0.07 -1.93
C LEU A 436 -12.18 0.94 -1.63
N VAL A 437 -11.37 0.70 -0.59
CA VAL A 437 -10.24 1.59 -0.25
C VAL A 437 -9.23 1.63 -1.39
N SER A 438 -8.93 0.49 -2.01
CA SER A 438 -8.02 0.44 -3.17
C SER A 438 -8.56 1.22 -4.37
N LEU A 439 -9.87 1.14 -4.63
CA LEU A 439 -10.54 1.90 -5.66
C LEU A 439 -10.47 3.39 -5.36
N VAL A 440 -10.72 3.78 -4.11
CA VAL A 440 -10.60 5.18 -3.66
C VAL A 440 -9.18 5.68 -3.84
N ILE A 441 -8.16 4.90 -3.46
CA ILE A 441 -6.74 5.27 -3.67
C ILE A 441 -6.41 5.42 -5.16
N ALA A 442 -6.86 4.50 -6.01
CA ALA A 442 -6.63 4.56 -7.45
C ALA A 442 -7.32 5.76 -8.11
N VAL A 443 -8.56 6.05 -7.73
CA VAL A 443 -9.29 7.24 -8.21
C VAL A 443 -8.64 8.51 -7.69
N ALA A 444 -8.21 8.53 -6.43
CA ALA A 444 -7.56 9.68 -5.82
C ALA A 444 -6.20 10.00 -6.48
N GLU A 445 -5.40 8.97 -6.76
CA GLU A 445 -4.16 9.10 -7.52
C GLU A 445 -4.43 9.66 -8.92
N ALA A 446 -5.49 9.18 -9.57
CA ALA A 446 -5.84 9.59 -10.91
C ALA A 446 -6.32 11.06 -10.98
N LEU A 447 -7.05 11.52 -9.96
CA LEU A 447 -7.54 12.89 -9.83
C LEU A 447 -6.45 13.90 -9.42
N GLY A 448 -5.28 13.44 -8.97
CA GLY A 448 -4.11 14.25 -8.66
C GLY A 448 -3.66 14.20 -7.20
N SER A 449 -2.40 14.59 -6.95
CA SER A 449 -1.71 14.45 -5.65
C SER A 449 -2.42 15.11 -4.46
N SER A 450 -3.20 16.17 -4.69
CA SER A 450 -3.99 16.85 -3.64
C SER A 450 -5.25 16.08 -3.21
N PHE A 451 -5.61 14.98 -3.90
CA PHE A 451 -6.71 14.08 -3.55
C PHE A 451 -6.22 12.77 -2.89
N SER A 452 -5.01 12.29 -3.20
CA SER A 452 -4.42 11.07 -2.59
C SER A 452 -4.32 11.14 -1.06
N THR A 453 -3.98 12.30 -0.51
CA THR A 453 -3.96 12.53 0.95
C THR A 453 -5.35 12.41 1.60
N LYS A 454 -6.43 12.72 0.84
CA LYS A 454 -7.81 12.59 1.32
C LYS A 454 -8.29 11.14 1.38
N ALA A 455 -7.90 10.32 0.40
CA ALA A 455 -8.14 8.88 0.43
C ALA A 455 -7.53 8.25 1.69
N MET A 456 -6.33 8.71 2.08
CA MET A 456 -5.63 8.23 3.26
C MET A 456 -6.35 8.61 4.57
N MET A 457 -6.87 9.84 4.69
CA MET A 457 -7.71 10.21 5.84
C MET A 457 -9.05 9.45 5.85
N THR A 458 -9.54 8.99 4.70
CA THR A 458 -10.73 8.13 4.62
C THR A 458 -10.47 6.76 5.27
N THR A 459 -9.23 6.25 5.22
CA THR A 459 -8.83 5.02 5.94
C THR A 459 -8.76 5.25 7.46
N VAL A 460 -8.42 6.45 7.92
CA VAL A 460 -8.39 6.82 9.35
C VAL A 460 -9.81 6.99 9.93
N SER A 461 -10.77 7.43 9.11
CA SER A 461 -12.17 7.62 9.53
C SER A 461 -13.00 6.33 9.60
N LEU A 462 -12.41 5.18 9.25
CA LEU A 462 -13.01 3.86 9.51
C LEU A 462 -12.77 3.36 10.94
N VAL A 463 -12.08 4.13 11.80
CA VAL A 463 -11.90 3.81 13.22
C VAL A 463 -12.68 4.79 14.09
N PRO A 464 -14.01 4.61 14.24
CA PRO A 464 -14.81 5.44 15.14
C PRO A 464 -14.41 5.22 16.60
N ASP A 465 -14.42 6.30 17.38
CA ASP A 465 -14.33 6.31 18.86
C ASP A 465 -13.07 5.70 19.51
N VAL A 466 -11.91 5.72 18.83
CA VAL A 466 -10.65 5.54 19.58
C VAL A 466 -10.43 6.80 20.41
N ASP A 467 -10.25 6.64 21.72
CA ASP A 467 -9.70 7.67 22.60
C ASP A 467 -8.28 8.00 22.13
N LEU A 468 -8.21 8.84 21.10
CA LEU A 468 -6.97 9.31 20.54
C LEU A 468 -6.27 10.15 21.62
N PRO A 469 -5.04 9.81 22.02
CA PRO A 469 -4.35 10.54 23.07
C PRO A 469 -4.26 12.03 22.71
N VAL A 470 -4.30 12.91 23.72
CA VAL A 470 -4.32 14.38 23.56
C VAL A 470 -3.33 14.92 22.50
N PRO A 471 -2.09 14.41 22.37
CA PRO A 471 -1.17 14.82 21.30
C PRO A 471 -1.72 14.63 19.87
N VAL A 472 -2.52 13.59 19.61
CA VAL A 472 -3.15 13.38 18.30
C VAL A 472 -4.12 14.52 18.00
N GLY A 473 -4.97 14.88 18.96
CA GLY A 473 -5.93 15.97 18.81
C GLY A 473 -5.22 17.28 18.48
N VAL A 474 -4.13 17.59 19.19
CA VAL A 474 -3.29 18.78 18.91
C VAL A 474 -2.74 18.78 17.49
N PHE A 475 -2.23 17.64 17.03
CA PHE A 475 -1.76 17.55 15.65
C PHE A 475 -2.89 17.72 14.65
N LEU A 476 -4.04 17.07 14.83
CA LEU A 476 -5.17 17.17 13.91
C LEU A 476 -5.66 18.62 13.79
N MET A 477 -5.65 19.37 14.89
CA MET A 477 -5.95 20.80 14.91
C MET A 477 -4.89 21.62 14.14
N ALA A 478 -3.61 21.30 14.29
CA ALA A 478 -2.54 21.94 13.53
C ALA A 478 -2.63 21.63 12.02
N LEU A 479 -2.93 20.37 11.68
CA LEU A 479 -3.14 19.91 10.32
C LEU A 479 -4.34 20.59 9.67
N GLU A 480 -5.46 20.73 10.39
CA GLU A 480 -6.63 21.50 9.97
C GLU A 480 -6.24 22.96 9.69
N GLY A 481 -5.46 23.59 10.59
CA GLY A 481 -4.94 24.93 10.39
C GLY A 481 -4.13 25.06 9.09
N VAL A 482 -3.16 24.18 8.87
CA VAL A 482 -2.35 24.16 7.63
C VAL A 482 -3.22 23.90 6.41
N PHE A 483 -4.16 22.96 6.49
CA PHE A 483 -5.08 22.62 5.42
C PHE A 483 -5.93 23.84 5.00
N LEU A 484 -6.53 24.54 5.96
CA LEU A 484 -7.30 25.75 5.70
C LEU A 484 -6.43 26.88 5.11
N LEU A 485 -5.20 27.07 5.59
CA LEU A 485 -4.28 28.06 5.04
C LEU A 485 -3.94 27.75 3.57
N VAL A 486 -3.63 26.49 3.25
CA VAL A 486 -3.36 26.06 1.86
C VAL A 486 -4.57 26.33 0.98
N LEU A 487 -5.78 25.93 1.41
CA LEU A 487 -6.99 26.16 0.61
C LEU A 487 -7.31 27.66 0.46
N GLN A 488 -7.03 28.48 1.47
CA GLN A 488 -7.29 29.92 1.43
C GLN A 488 -6.30 30.67 0.53
N PHE A 489 -5.02 30.29 0.53
CA PHE A 489 -3.97 31.06 -0.15
C PHE A 489 -3.54 30.50 -1.51
N ASP A 490 -3.70 29.21 -1.78
CA ASP A 490 -3.38 28.61 -3.09
C ASP A 490 -4.47 28.91 -4.13
N LYS A 491 -4.44 30.12 -4.66
CA LYS A 491 -5.37 30.55 -5.73
C LYS A 491 -4.94 30.08 -7.11
N GLN A 492 -3.67 29.72 -7.28
CA GLN A 492 -3.12 29.34 -8.58
C GLN A 492 -3.53 27.92 -8.97
N HIS A 493 -3.55 26.99 -8.01
CA HIS A 493 -3.80 25.58 -8.31
C HIS A 493 -5.20 25.12 -7.91
N ILE A 494 -5.87 25.80 -6.98
CA ILE A 494 -7.17 25.38 -6.45
C ILE A 494 -8.24 26.42 -6.79
N SER A 495 -9.26 26.04 -7.57
CA SER A 495 -10.40 26.93 -7.86
C SER A 495 -11.23 27.23 -6.60
N ASN A 496 -11.94 28.36 -6.53
CA ASN A 496 -12.80 28.68 -5.37
C ASN A 496 -13.85 27.60 -5.09
N PHE A 497 -14.41 27.00 -6.15
CA PHE A 497 -15.34 25.88 -5.99
C PHE A 497 -14.67 24.66 -5.35
N ALA A 498 -13.47 24.30 -5.83
CA ALA A 498 -12.71 23.20 -5.25
C ALA A 498 -12.36 23.54 -3.79
N ALA A 499 -11.77 24.69 -3.52
CA ALA A 499 -11.41 25.13 -2.17
C ALA A 499 -12.60 25.04 -1.20
N ARG A 500 -13.79 25.51 -1.60
CA ARG A 500 -15.03 25.38 -0.80
C ARG A 500 -15.40 23.93 -0.51
N LYS A 501 -15.48 23.08 -1.54
CA LYS A 501 -15.91 21.68 -1.35
C LYS A 501 -14.85 20.83 -0.65
N LEU A 502 -13.56 21.15 -0.85
CA LEU A 502 -12.46 20.53 -0.11
C LEU A 502 -12.44 20.99 1.35
N CYS A 503 -12.72 22.27 1.64
CA CYS A 503 -12.86 22.77 3.00
C CYS A 503 -14.01 22.02 3.70
N HIS A 504 -15.21 22.00 3.11
CA HIS A 504 -16.37 21.30 3.68
C HIS A 504 -16.06 19.82 3.99
N ALA A 505 -15.64 19.03 2.99
CA ALA A 505 -15.39 17.61 3.20
C ALA A 505 -14.12 17.33 4.02
N GLY A 506 -13.06 18.10 3.83
CA GLY A 506 -11.77 17.90 4.49
C GLY A 506 -11.80 18.31 5.97
N THR A 507 -12.40 19.47 6.27
CA THR A 507 -12.64 19.90 7.64
C THR A 507 -13.62 18.97 8.34
N GLY A 508 -14.70 18.54 7.66
CA GLY A 508 -15.61 17.53 8.20
C GLY A 508 -14.90 16.21 8.55
N LEU A 509 -13.99 15.76 7.68
CA LEU A 509 -13.16 14.58 7.94
C LEU A 509 -12.23 14.74 9.14
N LEU A 510 -11.54 15.88 9.26
CA LEU A 510 -10.67 16.15 10.41
C LEU A 510 -11.48 16.29 11.70
N MET A 511 -12.68 16.85 11.63
CA MET A 511 -13.63 16.92 12.75
C MET A 511 -14.14 15.55 13.20
N LEU A 512 -14.30 14.59 12.28
CA LEU A 512 -14.66 13.21 12.64
C LEU A 512 -13.58 12.52 13.48
N CYS A 513 -12.32 12.91 13.29
CA CYS A 513 -11.18 12.39 14.05
C CYS A 513 -11.00 13.07 15.42
N LEU A 514 -11.80 14.08 15.75
CA LEU A 514 -11.72 14.78 17.02
C LEU A 514 -12.81 14.27 17.98
N ASN A 515 -12.39 13.86 19.18
CA ASN A 515 -13.32 13.43 20.23
C ASN A 515 -13.97 14.66 20.89
N SER A 516 -15.31 14.76 20.82
CA SER A 516 -16.11 15.87 21.36
C SER A 516 -16.11 15.94 22.89
N LYS A 517 -15.71 14.85 23.59
CA LYS A 517 -15.58 14.80 25.06
C LYS A 517 -14.35 15.55 25.57
N TYR A 518 -13.33 15.78 24.75
CA TYR A 518 -12.16 16.55 25.15
C TYR A 518 -12.38 18.06 25.02
N ILE A 519 -12.10 18.79 26.10
CA ILE A 519 -12.31 20.25 26.15
C ILE A 519 -11.48 21.00 25.11
N LEU A 520 -10.24 20.56 24.85
CA LEU A 520 -9.36 21.23 23.90
C LEU A 520 -9.92 21.15 22.47
N ASN A 521 -10.43 19.99 22.06
CA ASN A 521 -11.07 19.79 20.77
C ASN A 521 -12.32 20.68 20.66
N ARG A 522 -13.16 20.76 21.70
CA ARG A 522 -14.31 21.68 21.72
C ARG A 522 -13.90 23.14 21.54
N LEU A 523 -12.91 23.60 22.31
CA LEU A 523 -12.42 24.98 22.21
C LEU A 523 -11.91 25.30 20.81
N PHE A 524 -11.20 24.37 20.16
CA PHE A 524 -10.75 24.53 18.78
C PHE A 524 -11.91 24.61 17.80
N ILE A 525 -12.91 23.73 17.91
CA ILE A 525 -14.10 23.76 17.05
C ILE A 525 -14.88 25.06 17.26
N TYR A 526 -15.01 25.55 18.49
CA TYR A 526 -15.65 26.83 18.75
C TYR A 526 -14.87 28.00 18.14
N ALA A 527 -13.53 27.98 18.24
CA ALA A 527 -12.69 28.97 17.57
C ALA A 527 -12.89 28.92 16.04
N LEU A 528 -12.90 27.73 15.44
CA LEU A 528 -13.12 27.54 14.01
C LEU A 528 -14.52 28.03 13.58
N VAL A 529 -15.56 27.74 14.36
CA VAL A 529 -16.93 28.22 14.14
C VAL A 529 -16.99 29.75 14.21
N VAL A 530 -16.46 30.36 15.27
CA VAL A 530 -16.47 31.82 15.46
C VAL A 530 -15.70 32.53 14.35
N VAL A 531 -14.49 32.07 14.04
CA VAL A 531 -13.66 32.66 12.98
C VAL A 531 -14.35 32.51 11.62
N SER A 532 -14.87 31.33 11.30
CA SER A 532 -15.53 31.08 10.01
C SER A 532 -16.81 31.90 9.85
N LEU A 533 -17.62 32.07 10.91
CA LEU A 533 -18.80 32.93 10.88
C LEU A 533 -18.43 34.41 10.75
N THR A 534 -17.40 34.86 11.49
CA THR A 534 -16.86 36.22 11.41
C THR A 534 -16.43 36.54 9.97
N MET A 535 -15.77 35.60 9.30
CA MET A 535 -15.34 35.72 7.92
C MET A 535 -16.51 35.63 6.91
N THR A 536 -17.48 34.74 7.14
CA THR A 536 -18.64 34.54 6.24
C THR A 536 -19.58 35.75 6.22
N TRP A 537 -19.70 36.44 7.35
CA TRP A 537 -20.55 37.62 7.52
C TRP A 537 -19.76 38.95 7.49
N GLU A 538 -18.45 38.89 7.19
CA GLU A 538 -17.55 40.06 7.14
C GLU A 538 -17.64 40.97 8.38
N LEU A 539 -17.79 40.37 9.57
CA LEU A 539 -17.95 41.12 10.82
C LEU A 539 -16.68 41.92 11.19
N THR A 540 -15.52 41.51 10.66
CA THR A 540 -14.25 42.22 10.82
C THR A 540 -13.83 42.84 9.49
N PRO A 541 -13.98 44.17 9.32
CA PRO A 541 -13.58 44.83 8.10
C PRO A 541 -12.06 44.69 7.88
N LYS A 542 -11.63 44.57 6.62
CA LYS A 542 -10.24 44.41 6.14
C LYS A 542 -9.65 42.99 6.17
N LEU A 543 -10.39 41.97 6.63
CA LEU A 543 -9.93 40.58 6.44
C LEU A 543 -10.04 40.18 4.96
N PRO A 544 -9.15 39.30 4.46
CA PRO A 544 -9.18 38.86 3.07
C PRO A 544 -10.47 38.08 2.77
N ASN A 545 -11.00 38.24 1.57
CA ASN A 545 -12.24 37.55 1.16
C ASN A 545 -12.16 36.04 1.44
N TRP A 546 -13.14 35.55 2.18
CA TRP A 546 -13.26 34.15 2.57
C TRP A 546 -13.57 33.30 1.34
N ARG A 547 -12.65 32.40 0.95
CA ARG A 547 -12.82 31.60 -0.28
C ARG A 547 -13.82 30.47 -0.15
N PHE A 548 -14.14 30.08 1.08
CA PHE A 548 -14.96 28.90 1.34
C PHE A 548 -16.46 29.21 1.29
N GLY A 549 -16.86 30.49 1.27
CA GLY A 549 -18.25 30.91 1.22
C GLY A 549 -18.48 32.14 0.35
N ILE A 550 -19.74 32.51 0.21
CA ILE A 550 -20.13 33.86 -0.24
C ILE A 550 -20.53 34.69 0.99
N TYR A 551 -20.60 36.01 0.84
CA TYR A 551 -21.11 36.88 1.90
C TYR A 551 -22.51 36.42 2.33
N GLY A 552 -22.68 36.19 3.63
CA GLY A 552 -23.95 35.71 4.21
C GLY A 552 -24.33 34.31 3.74
N ASP A 553 -23.36 33.41 3.52
CA ASP A 553 -23.64 32.02 3.14
C ASP A 553 -24.39 31.27 4.25
N VAL A 554 -25.71 31.18 4.09
CA VAL A 554 -26.63 30.54 5.04
C VAL A 554 -26.30 29.06 5.21
N GLY A 555 -25.90 28.36 4.15
CA GLY A 555 -25.57 26.94 4.20
C GLY A 555 -24.35 26.65 5.07
N ILE A 556 -23.31 27.50 4.98
CA ILE A 556 -22.13 27.42 5.85
C ILE A 556 -22.48 27.81 7.28
N THR A 557 -23.31 28.84 7.45
CA THR A 557 -23.76 29.29 8.77
C THR A 557 -24.45 28.16 9.52
N ILE A 558 -25.42 27.51 8.89
CA ILE A 558 -26.14 26.38 9.48
C ILE A 558 -25.20 25.21 9.77
N TYR A 559 -24.34 24.87 8.81
CA TYR A 559 -23.35 23.81 8.98
C TYR A 559 -22.49 24.01 10.24
N LEU A 560 -21.94 25.21 10.42
CA LEU A 560 -21.09 25.54 11.57
C LEU A 560 -21.87 25.54 12.89
N LEU A 561 -23.12 26.02 12.88
CA LEU A 561 -23.98 25.98 14.06
C LEU A 561 -24.34 24.55 14.48
N VAL A 562 -24.66 23.68 13.52
CA VAL A 562 -24.92 22.25 13.77
C VAL A 562 -23.69 21.59 14.38
N VAL A 563 -22.51 21.77 13.78
CA VAL A 563 -21.26 21.19 14.29
C VAL A 563 -20.93 21.73 15.70
N GLY A 564 -21.01 23.05 15.89
CA GLY A 564 -20.75 23.69 17.19
C GLY A 564 -21.71 23.19 18.27
N PHE A 565 -23.00 23.06 17.95
CA PHE A 565 -24.01 22.51 18.85
C PHE A 565 -23.72 21.03 19.19
N TRP A 566 -23.34 20.22 18.20
CA TRP A 566 -23.02 18.81 18.41
C TRP A 566 -21.84 18.60 19.36
N TYR A 567 -20.80 19.43 19.21
CA TYR A 567 -19.65 19.44 20.12
C TYR A 567 -20.00 19.98 21.51
N TYR A 568 -20.91 20.95 21.61
CA TYR A 568 -21.45 21.41 22.90
C TYR A 568 -22.19 20.31 23.65
N MET A 569 -23.01 19.54 22.96
CA MET A 569 -23.72 18.39 23.53
C MET A 569 -22.82 17.16 23.76
N GLN A 570 -21.56 17.20 23.32
CA GLN A 570 -20.58 16.10 23.41
C GLN A 570 -21.10 14.81 22.76
N LEU A 571 -21.85 14.94 21.67
CA LEU A 571 -22.43 13.82 20.95
C LEU A 571 -21.38 13.18 20.02
N PRO A 572 -21.56 11.90 19.63
CA PRO A 572 -20.65 11.21 18.71
C PRO A 572 -20.63 11.91 17.36
N VAL A 573 -19.49 12.51 16.99
CA VAL A 573 -19.35 13.36 15.79
C VAL A 573 -19.57 12.55 14.51
N VAL A 574 -19.30 11.24 14.57
CA VAL A 574 -19.51 10.29 13.47
C VAL A 574 -20.94 10.23 12.94
N VAL A 575 -21.94 10.57 13.76
CA VAL A 575 -23.34 10.69 13.33
C VAL A 575 -23.50 11.75 12.24
N LEU A 576 -22.66 12.80 12.24
CA LEU A 576 -22.71 13.88 11.26
C LEU A 576 -21.97 13.56 9.95
N ALA A 577 -21.37 12.38 9.79
CA ALA A 577 -20.58 12.05 8.60
C ALA A 577 -21.32 12.28 7.25
N PRO A 578 -22.63 11.96 7.10
CA PRO A 578 -23.34 12.29 5.86
C PRO A 578 -23.40 13.79 5.56
N VAL A 579 -23.49 14.65 6.60
CA VAL A 579 -23.50 16.11 6.47
C VAL A 579 -22.16 16.64 5.94
N PHE A 580 -21.06 15.97 6.28
CA PHE A 580 -19.71 16.33 5.85
C PHE A 580 -19.42 15.97 4.39
N PHE A 581 -19.96 14.84 3.91
CA PHE A 581 -19.53 14.26 2.64
C PHE A 581 -20.56 14.28 1.52
N ALA A 582 -21.86 14.22 1.83
CA ALA A 582 -22.88 13.98 0.82
C ALA A 582 -23.04 15.17 -0.14
N ASP A 583 -23.21 16.40 0.37
CA ASP A 583 -23.29 17.61 -0.49
C ASP A 583 -22.00 17.84 -1.31
N PRO A 584 -20.79 17.78 -0.73
CA PRO A 584 -19.57 17.91 -1.52
C PRO A 584 -19.45 16.88 -2.63
N ALA A 585 -19.81 15.62 -2.37
CA ALA A 585 -19.81 14.57 -3.38
C ALA A 585 -20.80 14.87 -4.50
N GLY A 586 -22.04 15.24 -4.17
CA GLY A 586 -23.06 15.59 -5.15
C GLY A 586 -22.64 16.75 -6.05
N ALA A 587 -22.08 17.80 -5.46
CA ALA A 587 -21.61 18.96 -6.22
C ALA A 587 -20.41 18.63 -7.12
N VAL A 588 -19.42 17.86 -6.63
CA VAL A 588 -18.22 17.50 -7.41
C VAL A 588 -18.57 16.55 -8.54
N VAL A 589 -19.28 15.47 -8.26
CA VAL A 589 -19.68 14.47 -9.27
C VAL A 589 -20.63 15.09 -10.28
N GLY A 590 -21.65 15.83 -9.83
CA GLY A 590 -22.58 16.50 -10.72
C GLY A 590 -21.88 17.48 -11.66
N ARG A 591 -20.97 18.32 -11.15
CA ARG A 591 -20.22 19.27 -11.98
C ARG A 591 -19.29 18.58 -12.97
N TRP A 592 -18.62 17.51 -12.55
CA TRP A 592 -17.77 16.71 -13.45
C TRP A 592 -18.62 16.05 -14.54
N ALA A 593 -19.73 15.42 -14.18
CA ALA A 593 -20.58 14.70 -15.12
C ALA A 593 -21.27 15.63 -16.12
N THR A 594 -21.74 16.80 -15.70
CA THR A 594 -22.28 17.82 -16.63
C THR A 594 -21.25 18.27 -17.67
N ARG A 595 -19.96 18.26 -17.34
CA ARG A 595 -18.89 18.63 -18.28
C ARG A 595 -18.50 17.50 -19.23
N ASN A 596 -18.47 16.26 -18.75
CA ASN A 596 -17.85 15.14 -19.47
C ASN A 596 -18.88 14.19 -20.12
N ILE A 597 -20.06 14.06 -19.52
CA ILE A 597 -21.14 13.14 -19.95
C ILE A 597 -22.53 13.80 -19.77
N PRO A 598 -22.78 14.97 -20.38
CA PRO A 598 -24.00 15.75 -20.14
C PRO A 598 -25.29 15.00 -20.43
N GLU A 599 -25.28 14.09 -21.42
CA GLU A 599 -26.40 13.25 -21.83
C GLU A 599 -26.92 12.35 -20.68
N PHE A 600 -26.02 11.93 -19.79
CA PHE A 600 -26.33 11.09 -18.64
C PHE A 600 -26.53 11.88 -17.35
N ASN A 601 -26.37 13.21 -17.37
CA ASN A 601 -26.47 14.05 -16.18
C ASN A 601 -27.44 15.24 -16.34
N PRO A 602 -28.71 14.99 -16.70
CA PRO A 602 -29.68 16.08 -16.79
C PRO A 602 -29.90 16.74 -15.41
N PRO A 603 -30.19 18.04 -15.38
CA PRO A 603 -30.73 18.68 -14.18
C PRO A 603 -32.11 18.09 -13.88
N TRP A 604 -32.45 17.93 -12.59
CA TRP A 604 -33.75 17.39 -12.18
C TRP A 604 -34.47 18.28 -11.15
N VAL A 605 -33.74 18.88 -10.20
CA VAL A 605 -34.28 19.87 -9.27
C VAL A 605 -33.40 21.12 -9.30
N GLY A 606 -33.88 22.18 -9.96
CA GLY A 606 -33.10 23.41 -10.15
C GLY A 606 -31.76 23.15 -10.85
N SER A 607 -30.65 23.46 -10.18
CA SER A 607 -29.29 23.22 -10.67
C SER A 607 -28.70 21.86 -10.25
N LYS A 608 -29.45 21.07 -9.46
CA LYS A 608 -29.02 19.73 -9.01
C LYS A 608 -29.24 18.73 -10.14
N THR A 609 -28.33 17.78 -10.28
CA THR A 609 -28.25 16.86 -11.43
C THR A 609 -28.38 15.41 -11.00
N VAL A 610 -28.85 14.53 -11.89
CA VAL A 610 -29.15 13.13 -11.57
C VAL A 610 -27.93 12.38 -11.02
N LEU A 611 -26.76 12.47 -11.66
CA LEU A 611 -25.54 11.81 -11.18
C LEU A 611 -24.96 12.50 -9.93
N GLY A 612 -25.23 13.80 -9.74
CA GLY A 612 -24.96 14.49 -8.49
C GLY A 612 -25.74 13.87 -7.32
N SER A 613 -27.07 13.77 -7.45
CA SER A 613 -27.91 13.18 -6.40
C SER A 613 -27.67 11.68 -6.20
N ALA A 614 -27.28 10.94 -7.25
CA ALA A 614 -26.82 9.56 -7.11
C ALA A 614 -25.55 9.46 -6.24
N ALA A 615 -24.60 10.40 -6.40
CA ALA A 615 -23.42 10.45 -5.54
C ALA A 615 -23.78 10.79 -4.07
N VAL A 616 -24.73 11.71 -3.85
CA VAL A 616 -25.27 12.01 -2.50
C VAL A 616 -25.84 10.74 -1.86
N LEU A 617 -26.65 9.98 -2.59
CA LEU A 617 -27.23 8.72 -2.12
C LEU A 617 -26.14 7.72 -1.73
N ILE A 618 -25.18 7.47 -2.63
CA ILE A 618 -24.10 6.51 -2.41
C ILE A 618 -23.27 6.90 -1.18
N ILE A 619 -22.87 8.17 -1.09
CA ILE A 619 -22.05 8.64 0.02
C ILE A 619 -22.82 8.66 1.34
N ALA A 620 -24.09 9.09 1.35
CA ALA A 620 -24.93 9.02 2.53
C ALA A 620 -25.09 7.56 3.01
N PHE A 621 -25.33 6.62 2.09
CA PHE A 621 -25.42 5.19 2.40
C PHE A 621 -24.15 4.67 3.10
N PHE A 622 -22.96 5.04 2.62
CA PHE A 622 -21.70 4.56 3.21
C PHE A 622 -21.30 5.30 4.49
N THR A 623 -21.72 6.55 4.66
CA THR A 623 -21.33 7.39 5.80
C THR A 623 -22.33 7.39 6.95
N LEU A 624 -23.52 6.81 6.77
CA LEU A 624 -24.49 6.60 7.84
C LEU A 624 -23.92 5.63 8.90
N HIS A 625 -23.64 6.18 10.10
CA HIS A 625 -23.02 5.45 11.21
C HIS A 625 -24.04 4.76 12.17
N SER A 626 -25.30 4.65 11.80
CA SER A 626 -26.29 3.98 12.67
C SER A 626 -26.25 2.44 12.49
N PRO A 627 -26.46 1.64 13.55
CA PRO A 627 -26.59 0.19 13.47
C PRO A 627 -27.94 -0.21 12.85
N VAL A 628 -28.18 0.25 11.63
CA VAL A 628 -29.46 0.09 10.94
C VAL A 628 -29.36 -1.02 9.91
N GLY A 629 -30.45 -1.78 9.80
CA GLY A 629 -30.60 -2.77 8.73
C GLY A 629 -30.39 -2.13 7.35
N LEU A 630 -29.99 -2.96 6.39
CA LEU A 630 -29.66 -2.52 5.02
C LEU A 630 -30.79 -1.69 4.40
N LEU A 631 -32.05 -2.12 4.58
CA LEU A 631 -33.21 -1.42 4.04
C LEU A 631 -33.35 0.00 4.61
N SER A 632 -33.31 0.16 5.93
CA SER A 632 -33.39 1.48 6.58
C SER A 632 -32.24 2.39 6.12
N ARG A 633 -31.03 1.84 5.95
CA ARG A 633 -29.89 2.60 5.41
C ARG A 633 -30.15 3.11 4.00
N VAL A 634 -30.70 2.27 3.12
CA VAL A 634 -31.08 2.68 1.75
C VAL A 634 -32.16 3.76 1.80
N LEU A 635 -33.20 3.58 2.63
CA LEU A 635 -34.29 4.55 2.75
C LEU A 635 -33.78 5.92 3.25
N VAL A 636 -32.96 5.94 4.30
CA VAL A 636 -32.38 7.19 4.81
C VAL A 636 -31.49 7.84 3.74
N ALA A 637 -30.66 7.08 3.03
CA ALA A 637 -29.82 7.61 1.95
C ALA A 637 -30.63 8.19 0.79
N VAL A 638 -31.74 7.54 0.41
CA VAL A 638 -32.68 8.05 -0.61
C VAL A 638 -33.29 9.37 -0.13
N ILE A 639 -33.78 9.42 1.11
CA ILE A 639 -34.37 10.65 1.67
C ILE A 639 -33.31 11.76 1.73
N VAL A 640 -32.08 11.46 2.16
CA VAL A 640 -30.95 12.41 2.17
C VAL A 640 -30.70 12.99 0.77
N ALA A 641 -30.67 12.16 -0.27
CA ALA A 641 -30.49 12.61 -1.65
C ALA A 641 -31.66 13.48 -2.15
N MET A 642 -32.90 13.15 -1.77
CA MET A 642 -34.08 13.95 -2.12
C MET A 642 -34.07 15.31 -1.42
N VAL A 643 -33.80 15.35 -0.12
CA VAL A 643 -33.82 16.60 0.63
C VAL A 643 -32.61 17.49 0.33
N GLU A 644 -31.47 16.93 -0.05
CA GLU A 644 -30.33 17.68 -0.58
C GLU A 644 -30.72 18.38 -1.89
N ALA A 645 -31.43 17.69 -2.77
CA ALA A 645 -31.85 18.25 -4.05
C ALA A 645 -32.89 19.36 -3.87
N ILE A 646 -33.84 19.18 -2.95
CA ILE A 646 -34.95 20.12 -2.70
C ILE A 646 -34.53 21.29 -1.79
N GLY A 647 -33.60 21.08 -0.86
CA GLY A 647 -33.24 22.03 0.19
C GLY A 647 -32.60 23.33 -0.31
N GLY A 648 -32.08 23.34 -1.54
CA GLY A 648 -31.53 24.56 -2.16
C GLY A 648 -30.36 25.12 -1.36
N LYS A 649 -30.52 26.31 -0.77
CA LYS A 649 -29.51 26.94 0.12
C LYS A 649 -29.49 26.37 1.54
N TYR A 650 -30.51 25.57 1.90
CA TYR A 650 -30.70 24.95 3.21
C TYR A 650 -30.44 23.43 3.14
N ASP A 651 -29.80 22.93 2.08
CA ASP A 651 -29.53 21.51 1.87
C ASP A 651 -28.83 20.87 3.08
N ASN A 652 -27.80 21.49 3.65
CA ASN A 652 -27.15 21.02 4.87
C ASN A 652 -28.13 20.88 6.06
N LEU A 653 -29.06 21.83 6.26
CA LEU A 653 -30.06 21.75 7.33
C LEU A 653 -30.97 20.54 7.13
N CYS A 654 -31.44 20.35 5.90
CA CYS A 654 -32.35 19.27 5.55
C CYS A 654 -31.68 17.91 5.69
N ILE A 655 -30.43 17.77 5.23
CA ILE A 655 -29.62 16.55 5.42
C ILE A 655 -29.45 16.28 6.92
N THR A 656 -29.04 17.29 7.70
CA THR A 656 -28.90 17.16 9.16
C THR A 656 -30.21 16.69 9.80
N ALA A 657 -31.34 17.32 9.51
CA ALA A 657 -32.62 16.94 10.09
C ALA A 657 -32.97 15.47 9.82
N VAL A 658 -32.76 14.98 8.60
CA VAL A 658 -32.99 13.57 8.24
C VAL A 658 -32.04 12.64 8.98
N VAL A 659 -30.73 12.96 8.99
CA VAL A 659 -29.71 12.13 9.65
C VAL A 659 -29.94 12.05 11.16
N LEU A 660 -30.28 13.18 11.80
CA LEU A 660 -30.54 13.23 13.24
C LEU A 660 -31.85 12.53 13.61
N THR A 661 -32.91 12.71 12.81
CA THR A 661 -34.17 12.01 13.02
C THR A 661 -33.98 10.50 12.87
N ALA A 662 -33.25 10.06 11.85
CA ALA A 662 -32.94 8.66 11.64
C ALA A 662 -32.08 8.09 12.76
N TRP A 663 -31.03 8.82 13.19
CA TRP A 663 -30.20 8.40 14.32
C TRP A 663 -31.05 8.23 15.59
N TRP A 664 -31.78 9.28 15.98
CA TRP A 664 -32.63 9.25 17.18
C TRP A 664 -33.67 8.12 17.15
N ALA A 665 -34.43 8.00 16.05
CA ALA A 665 -35.48 6.99 15.92
C ALA A 665 -34.95 5.55 15.88
N LEU A 666 -33.69 5.35 15.52
CA LEU A 666 -33.09 4.03 15.33
C LEU A 666 -32.11 3.65 16.44
N THR A 667 -31.83 4.55 17.39
CA THR A 667 -31.07 4.26 18.61
C THR A 667 -31.93 4.12 19.86
N ASP A 668 -33.14 4.68 19.86
CA ASP A 668 -34.12 4.58 20.97
C ASP A 668 -35.09 3.37 20.82
N ALA A 669 -34.94 2.56 19.77
CA ALA A 669 -35.68 1.32 19.51
C ALA A 669 -34.77 0.10 19.70
#